data_AF-A0A6H9YAW6-F1
#
_entry.id   AF-A0A6H9YAW6-F1
#
_cell.length_a   1.000
_cell.length_b   1.000
_cell.length_c   1.000
_cell.angle_alpha   90.00
_cell.angle_beta   90.00
_cell.angle_gamma   90.00
#
_symmetry.space_group_name_H-M   'P 1'
#
loop_
_entity.id
_entity.type
_entity.pdbx_description
1 polymer ?
#
loop_
_entity_poly.entity_id
_entity_poly.type
_entity_poly.pdbx_seq_one_letter_code
_entity_poly.pdbx_strand_id
1 'polypeptide(L)'
;MARKQTLEIAGDATMERITVAAVSRIGVLIPPYVVLILLMVVGAVSHAKWGDPPAVVWATMFGTFASVALAAFTWLIAHSRGPVGRMHATVTAGGASLWFTVATITGPTSGFTLAAWFFGGGYLAVFWNARVLIRQQPGAEGITDPLAWLFNRSKGKFGLNDGTVRTTEVTEHAIKGKMQLPPGEKTQGDALKSVDRMESGLQFPPGSVVLAEDEDDASRMHVTVTDPRTMKKPLPWIGPYRPGGSIAEPLRPGLYQDMSDVLHTFIGHYMQTMGAIGSGKSIGGCWNYCAEIMTRYDAAIFAIDMSKDTQTFGPMRNGLHRFETTKAGAVDLVRKMHAEIPKRTKRLAEHGYQKWAKGCGLTYWYLWIEEFPKFHAALGSRDADKFEEVVKEIRSAGGSVILSYQRSDYTQGPTIVRGQLGKMCFGVMESDDAGFGLSERQKEAGASPELWGNHQPGMAFLDVPGIAETRYAMPLRTFSWGKTDREANAAMKAHAAQWPAAAKTVDEFTARLVGTTAVAIPMPAGTDEDDDELLDDQDNPVEEYQTDDDPDPTVTASPDDEVREPTGDEADRFVIPAPSGQKMPPAAARGLVHDWIRHRSAVGKPTFTAGDPELRKLREAAGMTSRGWTYKVIEELQAMGVIVADDSASTTVYSIDDLEALDRTPVGV
;
A
#
# COMPACT_ATOMS: atom_id res chain seq x y z
N MET A 1 -21.83 -19.41 28.28
CA MET A 1 -23.00 -18.62 27.86
C MET A 1 -22.50 -17.29 27.32
N ALA A 2 -22.49 -17.14 26.00
CA ALA A 2 -21.98 -15.97 25.29
C ALA A 2 -23.10 -14.93 25.15
N ARG A 3 -22.90 -13.75 25.74
CA ARG A 3 -23.77 -12.59 25.52
C ARG A 3 -23.21 -11.84 24.32
N LYS A 4 -23.84 -12.01 23.15
CA LYS A 4 -23.70 -11.10 22.01
C LYS A 4 -23.99 -9.69 22.51
N GLN A 5 -22.98 -8.84 22.53
CA GLN A 5 -23.16 -7.40 22.71
C GLN A 5 -23.23 -6.78 21.32
N THR A 6 -24.46 -6.44 20.93
CA THR A 6 -24.82 -5.54 19.86
C THR A 6 -24.24 -4.16 20.17
N LEU A 7 -23.54 -3.55 19.21
CA LEU A 7 -23.03 -2.19 19.28
C LEU A 7 -24.19 -1.19 19.15
N GLU A 8 -24.23 -0.21 20.04
CA GLU A 8 -24.90 1.07 19.81
C GLU A 8 -23.80 2.12 19.63
N ILE A 9 -23.85 2.92 18.54
CA ILE A 9 -23.76 4.40 18.54
C ILE A 9 -23.86 4.93 17.09
N ALA A 10 -24.99 5.61 16.82
CA ALA A 10 -25.32 6.69 15.85
C ALA A 10 -24.85 6.70 14.37
N GLY A 11 -23.87 5.90 13.93
CA GLY A 11 -23.47 5.75 12.52
C GLY A 11 -23.79 4.39 11.90
N ASP A 12 -23.97 3.37 12.75
CA ASP A 12 -24.19 1.97 12.34
C ASP A 12 -25.48 1.76 11.53
N ALA A 13 -26.50 2.59 11.77
CA ALA A 13 -27.80 2.41 11.15
C ALA A 13 -27.76 2.44 9.62
N THR A 14 -26.83 3.15 8.98
CA THR A 14 -26.80 3.23 7.51
C THR A 14 -26.11 2.01 6.89
N MET A 15 -24.94 1.62 7.40
CA MET A 15 -24.21 0.46 6.89
C MET A 15 -24.90 -0.85 7.24
N GLU A 16 -25.36 -1.01 8.49
CA GLU A 16 -26.11 -2.19 8.92
C GLU A 16 -27.41 -2.34 8.11
N ARG A 17 -28.13 -1.25 7.82
CA ARG A 17 -29.32 -1.30 6.94
C ARG A 17 -28.97 -1.71 5.52
N ILE A 18 -27.80 -1.33 4.99
CA ILE A 18 -27.36 -1.71 3.64
C ILE A 18 -26.97 -3.19 3.58
N THR A 19 -26.19 -3.68 4.55
CA THR A 19 -25.77 -5.09 4.61
C THR A 19 -26.96 -6.02 4.88
N VAL A 20 -27.88 -5.62 5.76
CA VAL A 20 -29.14 -6.33 6.01
C VAL A 20 -30.03 -6.33 4.76
N ALA A 21 -30.10 -5.23 4.00
CA ALA A 21 -30.86 -5.18 2.75
C ALA A 21 -30.30 -6.14 1.69
N ALA A 22 -28.97 -6.33 1.62
CA ALA A 22 -28.32 -7.26 0.70
C ALA A 22 -28.56 -8.73 1.07
N VAL A 23 -28.37 -9.11 2.34
CA VAL A 23 -28.57 -10.48 2.84
C VAL A 23 -30.06 -10.88 2.83
N SER A 24 -30.97 -9.92 2.94
CA SER A 24 -32.43 -10.19 2.89
C SER A 24 -32.91 -10.77 1.54
N ARG A 25 -32.16 -10.62 0.44
CA ARG A 25 -32.63 -10.98 -0.90
C ARG A 25 -32.87 -12.48 -1.09
N ILE A 26 -32.04 -13.33 -0.48
CA ILE A 26 -32.23 -14.79 -0.51
C ILE A 26 -33.30 -15.21 0.51
N GLY A 27 -33.32 -14.55 1.67
CA GLY A 27 -34.28 -14.82 2.75
C GLY A 27 -35.74 -14.60 2.35
N VAL A 28 -36.03 -13.73 1.37
CA VAL A 28 -37.41 -13.44 0.91
C VAL A 28 -37.98 -14.52 -0.02
N LEU A 29 -37.15 -15.40 -0.61
CA LEU A 29 -37.59 -16.45 -1.55
C LEU A 29 -38.01 -17.76 -0.86
N ILE A 30 -37.62 -17.94 0.40
CA ILE A 30 -37.83 -19.16 1.19
C ILE A 30 -39.24 -19.25 1.83
N PRO A 31 -39.83 -18.16 2.39
CA PRO A 31 -41.12 -18.20 3.09
C PRO A 31 -42.27 -18.91 2.37
N PRO A 32 -42.53 -18.74 1.05
CA PRO A 32 -43.66 -19.41 0.41
C PRO A 32 -43.55 -20.93 0.42
N TYR A 33 -42.33 -21.49 0.33
CA TYR A 33 -42.11 -22.94 0.40
C TYR A 33 -42.26 -23.47 1.83
N VAL A 34 -41.79 -22.71 2.83
CA VAL A 34 -41.99 -23.06 4.24
C VAL A 34 -43.47 -23.09 4.58
N VAL A 35 -44.23 -22.08 4.17
CA VAL A 35 -45.69 -22.03 4.37
C VAL A 35 -46.38 -23.20 3.66
N LEU A 36 -45.95 -23.55 2.44
CA LEU A 36 -46.50 -24.69 1.70
C LEU A 36 -46.29 -26.03 2.44
N ILE A 37 -45.10 -26.26 3.00
CA ILE A 37 -44.79 -27.46 3.79
C ILE A 37 -45.60 -27.47 5.10
N LEU A 38 -45.66 -26.33 5.79
CA LEU A 38 -46.47 -26.21 7.01
C LEU A 38 -47.94 -26.48 6.74
N LEU A 39 -48.48 -26.01 5.60
CA LEU A 39 -49.86 -26.26 5.22
C LEU A 39 -50.16 -27.77 5.09
N MET A 40 -49.21 -28.54 4.54
CA MET A 40 -49.32 -30.00 4.47
C MET A 40 -49.41 -30.64 5.86
N VAL A 41 -48.52 -30.23 6.78
CA VAL A 41 -48.47 -30.76 8.15
C VAL A 41 -49.75 -30.43 8.91
N VAL A 42 -50.22 -29.17 8.84
CA VAL A 42 -51.43 -28.73 9.54
C VAL A 42 -52.66 -29.43 8.95
N GLY A 43 -52.72 -29.62 7.62
CA GLY A 43 -53.77 -30.40 6.96
C GLY A 43 -53.82 -31.85 7.43
N ALA A 44 -52.66 -32.51 7.58
CA ALA A 44 -52.57 -33.87 8.10
C ALA A 44 -53.07 -33.99 9.55
N VAL A 45 -52.65 -33.07 10.41
CA VAL A 45 -53.12 -33.00 11.80
C VAL A 45 -54.62 -32.76 11.86
N SER A 46 -55.13 -31.87 11.01
CA SER A 46 -56.56 -31.54 10.96
C SER A 46 -57.40 -32.73 10.50
N HIS A 47 -57.00 -33.42 9.43
CA HIS A 47 -57.67 -34.63 8.97
C HIS A 47 -57.68 -35.73 10.04
N ALA A 48 -56.55 -35.95 10.72
CA ALA A 48 -56.47 -36.95 11.79
C ALA A 48 -57.36 -36.63 13.00
N LYS A 49 -57.75 -35.36 13.21
CA LYS A 49 -58.60 -34.93 14.33
C LYS A 49 -60.08 -34.83 13.96
N TRP A 50 -60.39 -34.46 12.73
CA TRP A 50 -61.75 -34.08 12.32
C TRP A 50 -62.20 -34.70 10.99
N GLY A 51 -61.42 -35.60 10.39
CA GLY A 51 -61.73 -36.23 9.10
C GLY A 51 -62.84 -37.28 9.13
N ASP A 52 -63.19 -37.78 10.32
CA ASP A 52 -64.21 -38.82 10.47
C ASP A 52 -65.62 -38.26 10.75
N PRO A 53 -66.70 -38.91 10.27
CA PRO A 53 -68.05 -38.58 10.67
C PRO A 53 -68.29 -38.77 12.17
N PRO A 54 -69.04 -37.87 12.85
CA PRO A 54 -69.73 -36.70 12.30
C PRO A 54 -68.89 -35.40 12.28
N ALA A 55 -67.67 -35.42 12.84
CA ALA A 55 -66.85 -34.22 13.00
C ALA A 55 -66.50 -33.54 11.66
N VAL A 56 -66.31 -34.33 10.60
CA VAL A 56 -65.99 -33.84 9.26
C VAL A 56 -67.06 -32.93 8.67
N VAL A 57 -68.34 -33.12 9.03
CA VAL A 57 -69.45 -32.29 8.56
C VAL A 57 -69.29 -30.86 9.10
N TRP A 58 -69.01 -30.73 10.39
CA TRP A 58 -68.78 -29.44 11.03
C TRP A 58 -67.49 -28.79 10.55
N ALA A 59 -66.40 -29.56 10.42
CA ALA A 59 -65.14 -29.07 9.88
C ALA A 59 -65.29 -28.55 8.44
N THR A 60 -66.10 -29.22 7.62
CA THR A 60 -66.42 -28.78 6.24
C THR A 60 -67.16 -27.44 6.25
N MET A 61 -68.22 -27.32 7.07
CA MET A 61 -69.01 -26.10 7.15
C MET A 61 -68.17 -24.90 7.63
N PHE A 62 -67.45 -25.05 8.74
CA PHE A 62 -66.62 -23.98 9.29
C PHE A 62 -65.42 -23.67 8.40
N GLY A 63 -64.75 -24.68 7.83
CA GLY A 63 -63.61 -24.49 6.93
C GLY A 63 -64.00 -23.77 5.63
N THR A 64 -65.15 -24.11 5.05
CA THR A 64 -65.66 -23.43 3.86
C THR A 64 -66.00 -21.97 4.16
N PHE A 65 -66.71 -21.71 5.27
CA PHE A 65 -67.03 -20.35 5.69
C PHE A 65 -65.76 -19.52 5.96
N ALA A 66 -64.80 -20.08 6.70
CA ALA A 66 -63.51 -19.43 6.98
C ALA A 66 -62.72 -19.14 5.69
N SER A 67 -62.76 -20.04 4.71
CA SER A 67 -62.07 -19.85 3.43
C SER A 67 -62.65 -18.68 2.62
N VAL A 68 -63.98 -18.62 2.53
CA VAL A 68 -64.67 -17.51 1.84
C VAL A 68 -64.45 -16.19 2.58
N ALA A 69 -64.56 -16.20 3.91
CA ALA A 69 -64.32 -15.02 4.74
C ALA A 69 -62.88 -14.50 4.61
N LEU A 70 -61.88 -15.39 4.61
CA LEU A 70 -60.48 -15.01 4.46
C LEU A 70 -60.18 -14.46 3.06
N ALA A 71 -60.75 -15.05 2.00
CA ALA A 71 -60.61 -14.54 0.64
C ALA A 71 -61.22 -13.13 0.51
N ALA A 72 -62.44 -12.94 1.03
CA ALA A 72 -63.13 -11.65 1.02
C ALA A 72 -62.37 -10.58 1.84
N PHE A 73 -61.91 -10.94 3.03
CA PHE A 73 -61.14 -10.05 3.90
C PHE A 73 -59.79 -9.66 3.28
N THR A 74 -59.09 -10.62 2.67
CA THR A 74 -57.84 -10.38 1.95
C THR A 74 -58.07 -9.42 0.78
N TRP A 75 -59.17 -9.57 0.05
CA TRP A 75 -59.54 -8.66 -1.03
C TRP A 75 -59.85 -7.25 -0.53
N LEU A 76 -60.50 -7.11 0.63
CA LEU A 76 -60.82 -5.80 1.22
C LEU A 76 -59.56 -5.07 1.69
N ILE A 77 -58.62 -5.77 2.35
CA ILE A 77 -57.41 -5.16 2.92
C ILE A 77 -56.33 -4.92 1.88
N ALA A 78 -56.26 -5.73 0.82
CA ALA A 78 -55.27 -5.56 -0.23
C ALA A 78 -55.58 -4.38 -1.19
N HIS A 79 -56.43 -3.42 -0.79
CA HIS A 79 -56.78 -2.25 -1.59
C HIS A 79 -55.58 -1.34 -1.91
N SER A 80 -54.54 -1.35 -1.08
CA SER A 80 -53.28 -0.60 -1.30
C SER A 80 -52.37 -1.26 -2.36
N ARG A 81 -52.72 -2.46 -2.83
CA ARG A 81 -52.00 -3.14 -3.92
C ARG A 81 -52.72 -2.89 -5.24
N GLY A 82 -51.96 -2.72 -6.32
CA GLY A 82 -52.51 -2.71 -7.68
C GLY A 82 -53.36 -3.96 -7.98
N PRO A 83 -54.20 -3.94 -9.02
CA PRO A 83 -55.23 -4.96 -9.27
C PRO A 83 -54.69 -6.39 -9.31
N VAL A 84 -53.53 -6.59 -9.96
CA VAL A 84 -52.83 -7.89 -10.02
C VAL A 84 -52.29 -8.33 -8.65
N GLY A 85 -51.92 -7.39 -7.77
CA GLY A 85 -51.48 -7.66 -6.40
C GLY A 85 -52.61 -8.04 -5.47
N ARG A 86 -53.74 -7.37 -5.64
CA ARG A 86 -54.98 -7.65 -4.91
C ARG A 86 -55.52 -9.03 -5.27
N MET A 87 -55.63 -9.33 -6.57
CA MET A 87 -56.07 -10.65 -7.06
C MET A 87 -55.15 -11.78 -6.58
N HIS A 88 -53.83 -11.62 -6.74
CA HIS A 88 -52.87 -12.65 -6.32
C HIS A 88 -52.96 -12.94 -4.82
N ALA A 89 -52.99 -11.92 -3.96
CA ALA A 89 -53.12 -12.12 -2.51
C ALA A 89 -54.40 -12.88 -2.14
N THR A 90 -55.53 -12.51 -2.76
CA THR A 90 -56.83 -13.15 -2.54
C THR A 90 -56.84 -14.61 -3.01
N VAL A 91 -56.29 -14.89 -4.19
CA VAL A 91 -56.20 -16.26 -4.73
C VAL A 91 -55.30 -17.13 -3.86
N THR A 92 -54.16 -16.61 -3.39
CA THR A 92 -53.24 -17.38 -2.53
C THR A 92 -53.87 -17.67 -1.16
N ALA A 93 -54.45 -16.67 -0.51
CA ALA A 93 -55.07 -16.86 0.81
C ALA A 93 -56.30 -17.77 0.74
N GLY A 94 -57.21 -17.52 -0.21
CA GLY A 94 -58.41 -18.32 -0.41
C GLY A 94 -58.10 -19.74 -0.91
N GLY A 95 -57.12 -19.89 -1.80
CA GLY A 95 -56.67 -21.18 -2.31
C GLY A 95 -56.02 -22.03 -1.21
N ALA A 96 -55.17 -21.43 -0.35
CA ALA A 96 -54.57 -22.14 0.77
C ALA A 96 -55.61 -22.58 1.81
N SER A 97 -56.58 -21.72 2.16
CA SER A 97 -57.64 -22.08 3.11
C SER A 97 -58.61 -23.12 2.54
N LEU A 98 -58.93 -23.01 1.25
CA LEU A 98 -59.78 -23.98 0.56
C LEU A 98 -59.09 -25.33 0.48
N TRP A 99 -57.81 -25.36 0.09
CA TRP A 99 -57.00 -26.58 0.09
C TRP A 99 -56.95 -27.21 1.48
N PHE A 100 -56.71 -26.42 2.53
CA PHE A 100 -56.71 -26.89 3.91
C PHE A 100 -58.04 -27.56 4.27
N THR A 101 -59.17 -26.92 3.95
CA THR A 101 -60.51 -27.47 4.18
C THR A 101 -60.70 -28.80 3.45
N VAL A 102 -60.30 -28.88 2.17
CA VAL A 102 -60.37 -30.12 1.37
C VAL A 102 -59.47 -31.21 1.94
N ALA A 103 -58.28 -30.85 2.42
CA ALA A 103 -57.34 -31.79 3.05
C ALA A 103 -57.87 -32.34 4.38
N THR A 104 -58.56 -31.53 5.18
CA THR A 104 -59.25 -32.00 6.40
C THR A 104 -60.32 -33.04 6.06
N ILE A 105 -61.03 -32.89 4.94
CA ILE A 105 -62.12 -33.79 4.53
C ILE A 105 -61.60 -35.07 3.92
N THR A 106 -60.70 -34.95 2.94
CA THR A 106 -60.29 -36.05 2.06
C THR A 106 -58.98 -36.70 2.44
N GLY A 107 -58.23 -36.09 3.36
CA GLY A 107 -56.85 -36.44 3.66
C GLY A 107 -55.87 -35.75 2.70
N PRO A 108 -54.74 -35.23 3.20
CA PRO A 108 -53.76 -34.50 2.40
C PRO A 108 -53.00 -35.36 1.39
N THR A 109 -52.98 -36.68 1.60
CA THR A 109 -52.31 -37.66 0.72
C THR A 109 -53.25 -38.27 -0.32
N SER A 110 -54.54 -37.90 -0.30
CA SER A 110 -55.47 -38.34 -1.35
C SER A 110 -55.05 -37.77 -2.71
N GLY A 111 -55.23 -38.55 -3.78
CA GLY A 111 -54.63 -38.24 -5.09
C GLY A 111 -54.90 -36.84 -5.61
N PHE A 112 -56.16 -36.38 -5.56
CA PHE A 112 -56.52 -35.03 -5.99
C PHE A 112 -55.98 -33.94 -5.06
N THR A 113 -56.08 -34.13 -3.75
CA THR A 113 -55.64 -33.14 -2.75
C THR A 113 -54.13 -32.97 -2.74
N LEU A 114 -53.38 -34.07 -2.85
CA LEU A 114 -51.93 -34.05 -2.98
C LEU A 114 -51.49 -33.38 -4.29
N ALA A 115 -52.18 -33.68 -5.40
CA ALA A 115 -51.90 -33.03 -6.69
C ALA A 115 -52.19 -31.52 -6.64
N ALA A 116 -53.30 -31.11 -6.01
CA ALA A 116 -53.66 -29.70 -5.83
C ALA A 116 -52.63 -28.95 -4.95
N TRP A 117 -52.08 -29.60 -3.92
CA TRP A 117 -51.00 -29.06 -3.10
C TRP A 117 -49.72 -28.86 -3.93
N PHE A 118 -49.29 -29.91 -4.63
CA PHE A 118 -48.03 -29.93 -5.36
C PHE A 118 -48.06 -28.95 -6.53
N PHE A 119 -49.04 -29.06 -7.42
CA PHE A 119 -49.14 -28.22 -8.60
C PHE A 119 -49.67 -26.81 -8.27
N GLY A 120 -50.74 -26.71 -7.50
CA GLY A 120 -51.32 -25.40 -7.15
C GLY A 120 -50.45 -24.60 -6.18
N GLY A 121 -50.04 -25.23 -5.07
CA GLY A 121 -49.18 -24.59 -4.08
C GLY A 121 -47.76 -24.33 -4.59
N GLY A 122 -47.18 -25.29 -5.33
CA GLY A 122 -45.88 -25.10 -5.98
C GLY A 122 -45.89 -23.97 -7.01
N TYR A 123 -46.93 -23.89 -7.84
CA TYR A 123 -47.09 -22.80 -8.82
C TYR A 123 -47.24 -21.43 -8.13
N LEU A 124 -48.04 -21.33 -7.06
CA LEU A 124 -48.19 -20.09 -6.30
C LEU A 124 -46.89 -19.65 -5.62
N ALA A 125 -46.09 -20.59 -5.10
CA ALA A 125 -44.78 -20.29 -4.52
C ALA A 125 -43.79 -19.77 -5.59
N VAL A 126 -43.76 -20.41 -6.76
CA VAL A 126 -42.95 -19.95 -7.89
C VAL A 126 -43.43 -18.59 -8.41
N PHE A 127 -44.74 -18.37 -8.51
CA PHE A 127 -45.32 -17.10 -8.95
C PHE A 127 -45.04 -15.97 -7.96
N TRP A 128 -45.06 -16.26 -6.64
CA TRP A 128 -44.61 -15.33 -5.60
C TRP A 128 -43.14 -14.94 -5.81
N ASN A 129 -42.26 -15.91 -6.01
CA ASN A 129 -40.84 -15.67 -6.24
C ASN A 129 -40.58 -14.92 -7.54
N ALA A 130 -41.25 -15.28 -8.63
CA ALA A 130 -41.18 -14.55 -9.90
C ALA A 130 -41.62 -13.09 -9.73
N ARG A 131 -42.67 -12.83 -8.96
CA ARG A 131 -43.13 -11.47 -8.67
C ARG A 131 -42.16 -10.68 -7.80
N VAL A 132 -41.53 -11.31 -6.83
CA VAL A 132 -40.45 -10.71 -6.04
C VAL A 132 -39.26 -10.37 -6.95
N LEU A 133 -38.85 -11.29 -7.82
CA LEU A 133 -37.75 -11.10 -8.79
C LEU A 133 -38.05 -10.02 -9.83
N ILE A 134 -39.28 -9.97 -10.37
CA ILE A 134 -39.69 -8.93 -11.34
C ILE A 134 -39.73 -7.56 -10.68
N ARG A 135 -40.16 -7.46 -9.41
CA ARG A 135 -40.07 -6.22 -8.63
C ARG A 135 -38.64 -5.84 -8.25
N GLN A 136 -37.71 -6.78 -8.33
CA GLN A 136 -36.28 -6.57 -8.14
C GLN A 136 -35.55 -6.21 -9.46
N GLN A 137 -36.25 -6.11 -10.60
CA GLN A 137 -35.65 -5.55 -11.81
C GLN A 137 -35.30 -4.06 -11.60
N PRO A 138 -34.19 -3.58 -12.21
CA PRO A 138 -33.69 -2.23 -11.97
C PRO A 138 -34.67 -1.23 -12.58
N GLY A 139 -35.43 -0.54 -11.74
CA GLY A 139 -36.39 0.49 -12.19
C GLY A 139 -37.60 0.73 -11.28
N ALA A 140 -37.89 -0.12 -10.28
CA ALA A 140 -39.03 0.07 -9.39
C ALA A 140 -38.63 0.19 -7.91
N GLU A 141 -38.55 1.44 -7.42
CA GLU A 141 -38.66 1.91 -6.02
C GLU A 141 -38.26 0.96 -4.87
N GLY A 142 -37.06 0.38 -4.97
CA GLY A 142 -36.30 -0.18 -3.84
C GLY A 142 -34.83 0.19 -4.03
N ILE A 143 -34.05 0.31 -2.95
CA ILE A 143 -32.61 0.60 -3.01
C ILE A 143 -31.91 -0.57 -3.75
N THR A 144 -31.84 -0.48 -5.07
CA THR A 144 -31.33 -1.51 -5.98
C THR A 144 -29.81 -1.46 -6.05
N ASP A 145 -29.25 -0.26 -5.91
CA ASP A 145 -27.82 0.04 -5.87
C ASP A 145 -27.53 0.97 -4.67
N PRO A 146 -26.85 0.46 -3.61
CA PRO A 146 -26.63 1.23 -2.38
C PRO A 146 -25.70 2.43 -2.59
N LEU A 147 -24.66 2.32 -3.42
CA LEU A 147 -23.79 3.47 -3.71
C LEU A 147 -24.52 4.48 -4.60
N ALA A 148 -25.23 4.04 -5.64
CA ALA A 148 -25.99 4.96 -6.48
C ALA A 148 -27.04 5.71 -5.66
N TRP A 149 -27.71 5.03 -4.71
CA TRP A 149 -28.68 5.66 -3.82
C TRP A 149 -28.03 6.68 -2.88
N LEU A 150 -26.91 6.32 -2.24
CA LEU A 150 -26.14 7.23 -1.37
C LEU A 150 -25.65 8.45 -2.16
N PHE A 151 -25.04 8.20 -3.32
CA PHE A 151 -24.45 9.22 -4.17
C PHE A 151 -25.50 10.18 -4.73
N ASN A 152 -26.60 9.67 -5.30
CA ASN A 152 -27.66 10.52 -5.89
C ASN A 152 -28.36 11.42 -4.87
N ARG A 153 -28.37 11.05 -3.59
CA ARG A 153 -28.96 11.89 -2.52
C ARG A 153 -28.18 13.17 -2.27
N SER A 154 -26.87 13.15 -2.50
CA SER A 154 -25.98 14.24 -2.09
C SER A 154 -25.00 14.72 -3.19
N LYS A 155 -25.02 14.15 -4.40
CA LYS A 155 -24.10 14.52 -5.49
C LYS A 155 -24.07 16.02 -5.81
N GLY A 156 -25.22 16.68 -5.74
CA GLY A 156 -25.31 18.13 -5.94
C GLY A 156 -24.69 18.99 -4.83
N LYS A 157 -24.50 18.42 -3.63
CA LYS A 157 -23.78 19.08 -2.52
C LYS A 157 -22.27 18.96 -2.66
N PHE A 158 -21.78 18.04 -3.49
CA PHE A 158 -20.34 17.76 -3.64
C PHE A 158 -19.72 18.37 -4.89
N GLY A 159 -20.53 19.00 -5.76
CA GLY A 159 -20.05 19.58 -7.02
C GLY A 159 -19.78 18.54 -8.12
N LEU A 160 -20.28 17.32 -7.95
CA LEU A 160 -20.27 16.24 -8.95
C LEU A 160 -21.67 16.04 -9.52
N ASN A 161 -22.25 17.14 -10.02
CA ASN A 161 -23.50 17.08 -10.78
C ASN A 161 -23.30 16.15 -11.99
N ASP A 162 -24.33 15.40 -12.34
CA ASP A 162 -24.35 14.48 -13.48
C ASP A 162 -23.39 13.27 -13.43
N GLY A 163 -22.54 13.18 -12.39
CA GLY A 163 -21.82 11.96 -12.08
C GLY A 163 -22.77 10.81 -11.72
N THR A 164 -22.35 9.58 -12.03
CA THR A 164 -23.05 8.35 -11.66
C THR A 164 -22.12 7.40 -10.93
N VAL A 165 -22.66 6.63 -9.99
CA VAL A 165 -21.92 5.58 -9.28
C VAL A 165 -22.71 4.31 -9.37
N ARG A 166 -22.02 3.18 -9.56
CA ARG A 166 -22.61 1.85 -9.57
C ARG A 166 -21.89 0.94 -8.58
N THR A 167 -22.63 0.28 -7.71
CA THR A 167 -22.07 -0.76 -6.83
C THR A 167 -21.65 -1.98 -7.66
N THR A 168 -20.42 -2.44 -7.45
CA THR A 168 -19.86 -3.66 -8.05
C THR A 168 -19.77 -4.80 -7.05
N GLU A 169 -19.47 -4.50 -5.78
CA GLU A 169 -19.28 -5.50 -4.73
C GLU A 169 -19.75 -4.95 -3.37
N VAL A 170 -20.34 -5.83 -2.55
CA VAL A 170 -20.70 -5.53 -1.16
C VAL A 170 -20.12 -6.64 -0.29
N THR A 171 -19.26 -6.27 0.65
CA THR A 171 -18.71 -7.17 1.67
C THR A 171 -19.27 -6.79 3.05
N GLU A 172 -18.88 -7.51 4.10
CA GLU A 172 -19.27 -7.18 5.48
C GLU A 172 -18.75 -5.79 5.91
N HIS A 173 -17.59 -5.39 5.41
CA HIS A 173 -16.86 -4.20 5.87
C HIS A 173 -16.76 -3.08 4.83
N ALA A 174 -17.15 -3.34 3.58
CA ALA A 174 -16.99 -2.40 2.49
C ALA A 174 -18.08 -2.49 1.41
N ILE A 175 -18.32 -1.37 0.77
CA ILE A 175 -19.10 -1.29 -0.46
C ILE A 175 -18.19 -0.72 -1.54
N LYS A 176 -17.99 -1.48 -2.61
CA LYS A 176 -17.14 -1.09 -3.75
C LYS A 176 -17.99 -0.79 -4.96
N GLY A 177 -17.53 0.15 -5.77
CA GLY A 177 -18.21 0.55 -6.98
C GLY A 177 -17.31 1.23 -7.99
N LYS A 178 -17.91 1.56 -9.14
CA LYS A 178 -17.32 2.41 -10.17
C LYS A 178 -18.08 3.72 -10.24
N MET A 179 -17.37 4.83 -10.21
CA MET A 179 -17.87 6.17 -10.46
C MET A 179 -17.55 6.54 -11.90
N GLN A 180 -18.53 7.11 -12.58
CA GLN A 180 -18.40 7.72 -13.89
C GLN A 180 -18.64 9.23 -13.72
N LEU A 181 -17.61 10.01 -14.02
CA LEU A 181 -17.64 11.46 -14.04
C LEU A 181 -18.18 11.95 -15.40
N PRO A 182 -18.79 13.14 -15.45
CA PRO A 182 -19.20 13.75 -16.72
C PRO A 182 -17.98 13.98 -17.63
N PRO A 183 -17.89 13.29 -18.78
CA PRO A 183 -16.72 13.39 -19.66
C PRO A 183 -16.50 14.82 -20.14
N GLY A 184 -15.25 15.31 -20.06
CA GLY A 184 -14.87 16.64 -20.52
C GLY A 184 -15.20 17.80 -19.57
N GLU A 185 -15.95 17.57 -18.49
CA GLU A 185 -16.28 18.61 -17.50
C GLU A 185 -15.57 18.41 -16.15
N LYS A 186 -15.35 17.14 -15.77
CA LYS A 186 -14.70 16.75 -14.52
C LYS A 186 -13.67 15.67 -14.76
N THR A 187 -12.61 15.73 -13.98
CA THR A 187 -11.49 14.78 -13.98
C THR A 187 -11.44 14.01 -12.67
N GLN A 188 -10.68 12.91 -12.64
CA GLN A 188 -10.38 12.16 -11.42
C GLN A 188 -9.85 13.07 -10.29
N GLY A 189 -8.98 14.03 -10.61
CA GLY A 189 -8.46 15.01 -9.66
C GLY A 189 -9.53 15.92 -9.02
N ASP A 190 -10.60 16.24 -9.73
CA ASP A 190 -11.73 17.01 -9.17
C ASP A 190 -12.52 16.19 -8.14
N ALA A 191 -12.67 14.89 -8.40
CA ALA A 191 -13.34 13.97 -7.50
C ALA A 191 -12.51 13.71 -6.23
N LEU A 192 -11.20 13.53 -6.36
CA LEU A 192 -10.26 13.42 -5.22
C LEU A 192 -10.34 14.65 -4.30
N LYS A 193 -10.32 15.86 -4.86
CA LYS A 193 -10.49 17.11 -4.08
C LYS A 193 -11.85 17.27 -3.42
N SER A 194 -12.83 16.44 -3.81
CA SER A 194 -14.20 16.49 -3.32
C SER A 194 -14.48 15.43 -2.24
N VAL A 195 -13.53 14.55 -1.90
CA VAL A 195 -13.72 13.46 -0.92
C VAL A 195 -14.24 13.97 0.42
N ASP A 196 -13.60 14.99 1.01
CA ASP A 196 -14.05 15.59 2.28
C ASP A 196 -15.50 16.07 2.23
N ARG A 197 -15.90 16.65 1.09
CA ARG A 197 -17.28 17.09 0.87
C ARG A 197 -18.21 15.89 0.78
N MET A 198 -17.81 14.83 0.03
CA MET A 198 -18.58 13.59 -0.08
C MET A 198 -18.85 12.98 1.29
N GLU A 199 -17.80 12.80 2.10
CA GLU A 199 -17.92 12.25 3.45
C GLU A 199 -18.82 13.12 4.32
N SER A 200 -18.62 14.45 4.31
CA SER A 200 -19.43 15.39 5.07
C SER A 200 -20.92 15.32 4.72
N GLY A 201 -21.29 15.39 3.44
CA GLY A 201 -22.73 15.37 3.08
C GLY A 201 -23.35 13.98 2.95
N LEU A 202 -22.55 12.90 3.00
CA LEU A 202 -23.02 11.55 3.30
C LEU A 202 -23.11 11.29 4.81
N GLN A 203 -22.62 12.23 5.64
CA GLN A 203 -22.50 12.11 7.09
C GLN A 203 -21.65 10.91 7.52
N PHE A 204 -20.62 10.61 6.74
CA PHE A 204 -19.64 9.60 7.06
C PHE A 204 -18.48 10.19 7.86
N PRO A 205 -17.83 9.37 8.72
CA PRO A 205 -16.56 9.76 9.33
C PRO A 205 -15.51 10.11 8.26
N PRO A 206 -14.55 10.98 8.60
CA PRO A 206 -13.40 11.22 7.74
C PRO A 206 -12.64 9.93 7.42
N GLY A 207 -12.28 9.74 6.14
CA GLY A 207 -11.58 8.56 5.62
C GLY A 207 -12.48 7.36 5.29
N SER A 208 -13.81 7.52 5.32
CA SER A 208 -14.76 6.49 4.89
C SER A 208 -14.78 6.23 3.39
N VAL A 209 -14.43 7.23 2.56
CA VAL A 209 -14.47 7.14 1.11
C VAL A 209 -13.04 7.12 0.57
N VAL A 210 -12.66 5.98 -0.03
CA VAL A 210 -11.38 5.83 -0.74
C VAL A 210 -11.67 5.82 -2.23
N LEU A 211 -11.08 6.75 -2.97
CA LEU A 211 -11.13 6.79 -4.41
C LEU A 211 -9.80 6.29 -4.99
N ALA A 212 -9.88 5.56 -6.09
CA ALA A 212 -8.71 5.23 -6.89
C ALA A 212 -9.01 5.52 -8.37
N GLU A 213 -7.99 5.97 -9.07
CA GLU A 213 -8.06 6.28 -10.49
C GLU A 213 -8.24 4.99 -11.32
N ASP A 214 -8.84 5.12 -12.50
CA ASP A 214 -8.93 4.08 -13.53
C ASP A 214 -7.89 4.46 -14.61
N GLU A 215 -6.88 3.59 -14.82
CA GLU A 215 -5.78 3.85 -15.75
C GLU A 215 -6.22 3.96 -17.22
N ASP A 216 -7.32 3.30 -17.58
CA ASP A 216 -7.81 3.25 -18.96
C ASP A 216 -8.72 4.44 -19.31
N ASP A 217 -9.28 5.14 -18.30
CA ASP A 217 -10.29 6.18 -18.52
C ASP A 217 -10.28 7.26 -17.42
N ALA A 218 -9.80 8.46 -17.77
CA ALA A 218 -9.74 9.63 -16.90
C ALA A 218 -11.13 10.17 -16.46
N SER A 219 -12.23 9.63 -17.01
CA SER A 219 -13.60 9.92 -16.57
C SER A 219 -14.15 8.87 -15.60
N ARG A 220 -13.41 7.80 -15.30
CA ARG A 220 -13.82 6.73 -14.38
C ARG A 220 -12.98 6.68 -13.13
N MET A 221 -13.58 6.21 -12.05
CA MET A 221 -12.88 5.95 -10.79
C MET A 221 -13.43 4.73 -10.09
N HIS A 222 -12.59 4.09 -9.30
CA HIS A 222 -12.99 3.13 -8.30
C HIS A 222 -13.37 3.84 -7.01
N VAL A 223 -14.49 3.43 -6.42
CA VAL A 223 -14.98 3.95 -5.14
C VAL A 223 -15.06 2.81 -4.15
N THR A 224 -14.45 2.98 -2.99
CA THR A 224 -14.59 2.06 -1.86
C THR A 224 -15.08 2.84 -0.65
N VAL A 225 -16.23 2.44 -0.11
CA VAL A 225 -16.81 3.02 1.12
C VAL A 225 -16.66 2.02 2.25
N THR A 226 -16.06 2.45 3.36
CA THR A 226 -15.75 1.62 4.54
C THR A 226 -15.98 2.39 5.84
N ASP A 227 -15.98 1.69 6.99
CA ASP A 227 -15.89 2.33 8.29
C ASP A 227 -14.42 2.41 8.75
N PRO A 228 -13.78 3.60 8.74
CA PRO A 228 -12.38 3.76 9.14
C PRO A 228 -12.14 3.48 10.63
N ARG A 229 -13.20 3.42 11.45
CA ARG A 229 -13.10 3.10 12.88
C ARG A 229 -12.74 1.65 13.13
N THR A 230 -12.99 0.76 12.17
CA THR A 230 -12.55 -0.65 12.22
C THR A 230 -11.04 -0.73 12.41
N MET A 231 -10.31 0.18 11.79
CA MET A 231 -8.85 0.28 11.83
C MET A 231 -8.32 0.96 13.08
N LYS A 232 -9.16 1.45 14.01
CA LYS A 232 -8.71 2.10 15.26
C LYS A 232 -8.30 1.12 16.35
N LYS A 233 -8.67 -0.15 16.23
CA LYS A 233 -8.28 -1.20 17.18
C LYS A 233 -7.11 -2.00 16.62
N PRO A 234 -6.09 -2.35 17.43
CA PRO A 234 -5.04 -3.26 17.00
C PRO A 234 -5.64 -4.59 16.50
N LEU A 235 -5.19 -5.04 15.33
CA LEU A 235 -5.62 -6.30 14.74
C LEU A 235 -4.75 -7.43 15.28
N PRO A 236 -5.27 -8.47 15.96
CA PRO A 236 -4.43 -9.54 16.47
C PRO A 236 -3.78 -10.34 15.32
N TRP A 237 -2.54 -10.76 15.49
CA TRP A 237 -1.87 -11.69 14.56
C TRP A 237 -2.64 -13.01 14.47
N ILE A 238 -3.01 -13.40 13.24
CA ILE A 238 -3.83 -14.58 12.96
C ILE A 238 -3.01 -15.80 12.52
N GLY A 239 -1.69 -15.73 12.63
CA GLY A 239 -0.77 -16.76 12.14
C GLY A 239 -0.25 -16.47 10.72
N PRO A 240 0.85 -17.15 10.33
CA PRO A 240 1.48 -16.94 9.05
C PRO A 240 0.55 -17.35 7.90
N TYR A 241 0.55 -16.57 6.83
CA TYR A 241 -0.07 -16.94 5.58
C TYR A 241 0.86 -17.88 4.81
N ARG A 242 0.35 -19.02 4.32
CA ARG A 242 1.11 -20.03 3.53
C ARG A 242 2.47 -20.47 4.11
N PRO A 243 2.54 -20.89 5.38
CA PRO A 243 3.78 -21.40 5.96
C PRO A 243 4.29 -22.63 5.20
N GLY A 244 5.60 -22.73 5.01
CA GLY A 244 6.24 -23.77 4.19
C GLY A 244 6.13 -23.55 2.68
N GLY A 245 5.46 -22.48 2.22
CA GLY A 245 5.42 -22.07 0.81
C GLY A 245 6.71 -21.38 0.35
N SER A 246 6.78 -21.09 -0.95
CA SER A 246 7.88 -20.31 -1.54
C SER A 246 7.69 -18.82 -1.26
N ILE A 247 8.79 -18.08 -1.16
CA ILE A 247 8.78 -16.62 -1.07
C ILE A 247 8.23 -15.93 -2.33
N ALA A 248 8.14 -16.65 -3.46
CA ALA A 248 7.43 -16.16 -4.64
C ALA A 248 5.91 -16.01 -4.43
N GLU A 249 5.38 -16.51 -3.32
CA GLU A 249 3.97 -16.36 -2.95
C GLU A 249 3.78 -15.14 -2.04
N PRO A 250 2.62 -14.44 -2.11
CA PRO A 250 2.40 -13.22 -1.35
C PRO A 250 2.61 -13.38 0.15
N LEU A 251 3.15 -12.35 0.78
CA LEU A 251 3.22 -12.17 2.23
C LEU A 251 1.98 -11.42 2.71
N ARG A 252 1.53 -11.72 3.93
CA ARG A 252 0.38 -11.05 4.57
C ARG A 252 0.78 -10.28 5.83
N PRO A 253 1.27 -9.03 5.71
CA PRO A 253 1.68 -8.25 6.88
C PRO A 253 0.52 -7.62 7.67
N GLY A 254 -0.69 -7.57 7.09
CA GLY A 254 -1.84 -6.90 7.71
C GLY A 254 -3.11 -6.98 6.86
N LEU A 255 -4.07 -6.13 7.21
CA LEU A 255 -5.33 -5.96 6.47
C LEU A 255 -5.47 -4.51 5.99
N TYR A 256 -6.10 -4.33 4.84
CA TYR A 256 -6.57 -3.03 4.36
C TYR A 256 -7.79 -2.56 5.17
N GLN A 257 -8.15 -1.29 5.04
CA GLN A 257 -9.31 -0.70 5.71
C GLN A 257 -10.65 -1.39 5.38
N ASP A 258 -10.75 -2.03 4.21
CA ASP A 258 -11.89 -2.87 3.84
C ASP A 258 -11.84 -4.29 4.45
N MET A 259 -10.90 -4.53 5.37
CA MET A 259 -10.62 -5.80 6.04
C MET A 259 -10.17 -6.94 5.11
N SER A 260 -9.81 -6.64 3.87
CA SER A 260 -9.16 -7.61 2.98
C SER A 260 -7.67 -7.74 3.28
N ASP A 261 -7.11 -8.90 2.97
CA ASP A 261 -5.69 -9.20 3.20
C ASP A 261 -4.78 -8.25 2.38
N VAL A 262 -3.75 -7.69 3.03
CA VAL A 262 -2.62 -7.07 2.32
C VAL A 262 -1.78 -8.20 1.75
N LEU A 263 -1.88 -8.45 0.45
CA LEU A 263 -1.10 -9.50 -0.23
C LEU A 263 0.04 -8.86 -1.01
N HIS A 264 1.26 -9.02 -0.50
CA HIS A 264 2.45 -8.41 -1.09
C HIS A 264 3.46 -9.48 -1.55
N THR A 265 3.62 -9.65 -2.86
CA THR A 265 4.67 -10.51 -3.44
C THR A 265 6.02 -9.79 -3.41
N PHE A 266 6.73 -9.92 -2.31
CA PHE A 266 7.91 -9.09 -2.03
C PHE A 266 9.20 -9.62 -2.64
N ILE A 267 9.27 -9.75 -3.97
CA ILE A 267 10.50 -10.16 -4.68
C ILE A 267 10.87 -9.13 -5.76
N GLY A 268 12.16 -9.01 -6.02
CA GLY A 268 12.71 -8.19 -7.11
C GLY A 268 12.50 -6.69 -6.95
N HIS A 269 12.35 -6.17 -5.73
CA HIS A 269 12.28 -4.74 -5.44
C HIS A 269 12.63 -4.45 -3.97
N TYR A 270 12.76 -3.17 -3.62
CA TYR A 270 13.15 -2.71 -2.28
C TYR A 270 12.03 -1.92 -1.61
N MET A 271 12.09 -1.83 -0.28
CA MET A 271 11.07 -1.13 0.49
C MET A 271 11.70 -0.23 1.55
N GLN A 272 11.25 1.01 1.57
CA GLN A 272 11.42 1.92 2.68
C GLN A 272 10.28 1.68 3.68
N THR A 273 10.62 1.56 4.96
CA THR A 273 9.65 1.64 6.06
C THR A 273 9.90 2.93 6.82
N MET A 274 8.96 3.87 6.80
CA MET A 274 9.10 5.17 7.47
C MET A 274 7.96 5.42 8.45
N GLY A 275 8.25 6.06 9.58
CA GLY A 275 7.23 6.52 10.52
C GLY A 275 7.84 7.08 11.79
N ALA A 276 7.06 7.88 12.52
CA ALA A 276 7.48 8.46 13.79
C ALA A 276 7.70 7.39 14.86
N ILE A 277 8.41 7.74 15.93
CA ILE A 277 8.55 6.86 17.11
C ILE A 277 7.16 6.54 17.68
N GLY A 278 6.91 5.25 17.95
CA GLY A 278 5.62 4.78 18.44
C GLY A 278 4.57 4.52 17.35
N SER A 279 4.82 4.85 16.09
CA SER A 279 3.91 4.60 14.95
C SER A 279 3.67 3.11 14.65
N GLY A 280 4.44 2.21 15.27
CA GLY A 280 4.37 0.78 15.03
C GLY A 280 5.22 0.30 13.85
N LYS A 281 6.13 1.10 13.28
CA LYS A 281 7.04 0.64 12.21
C LYS A 281 7.81 -0.64 12.55
N SER A 282 8.40 -0.74 13.74
CA SER A 282 9.23 -1.91 14.11
C SER A 282 8.36 -3.15 14.40
N ILE A 283 7.36 -3.07 15.28
CA ILE A 283 6.49 -4.21 15.63
C ILE A 283 5.46 -4.52 14.53
N GLY A 284 5.04 -3.52 13.77
CA GLY A 284 4.06 -3.64 12.70
C GLY A 284 4.70 -3.97 11.35
N GLY A 285 5.69 -3.20 10.91
CA GLY A 285 6.40 -3.46 9.65
C GLY A 285 7.37 -4.63 9.78
N CYS A 286 8.43 -4.46 10.56
CA CYS A 286 9.52 -5.45 10.66
C CYS A 286 9.04 -6.84 11.07
N TRP A 287 8.32 -6.92 12.18
CA TRP A 287 7.92 -8.20 12.75
C TRP A 287 6.94 -8.98 11.85
N ASN A 288 5.97 -8.32 11.24
CA ASN A 288 5.01 -9.03 10.38
C ASN A 288 5.65 -9.53 9.08
N TYR A 289 6.52 -8.73 8.43
CA TYR A 289 7.27 -9.20 7.26
C TYR A 289 8.25 -10.32 7.63
N CYS A 290 9.04 -10.14 8.69
CA CYS A 290 9.98 -11.17 9.11
C CYS A 290 9.26 -12.46 9.52
N ALA A 291 8.14 -12.38 10.23
CA ALA A 291 7.36 -13.55 10.61
C ALA A 291 6.86 -14.35 9.41
N GLU A 292 6.38 -13.68 8.36
CA GLU A 292 5.99 -14.32 7.10
C GLU A 292 7.21 -14.98 6.42
N ILE A 293 8.29 -14.23 6.21
CA ILE A 293 9.50 -14.68 5.50
C ILE A 293 10.17 -15.86 6.22
N MET A 294 10.21 -15.86 7.56
CA MET A 294 10.75 -16.95 8.37
C MET A 294 10.08 -18.29 8.07
N THR A 295 8.81 -18.29 7.70
CA THR A 295 8.07 -19.51 7.37
C THR A 295 8.31 -20.03 5.95
N ARG A 296 8.98 -19.27 5.08
CA ARG A 296 9.24 -19.67 3.67
C ARG A 296 10.46 -20.55 3.56
N TYR A 297 10.41 -21.58 2.71
CA TYR A 297 11.50 -22.56 2.62
C TYR A 297 12.74 -22.02 1.86
N ASP A 298 12.55 -21.08 0.95
CA ASP A 298 13.56 -20.56 0.01
C ASP A 298 13.93 -19.10 0.28
N ALA A 299 13.85 -18.64 1.53
CA ALA A 299 14.25 -17.28 1.92
C ALA A 299 15.12 -17.21 3.17
N ALA A 300 16.11 -16.31 3.12
CA ALA A 300 17.02 -15.96 4.20
C ALA A 300 16.84 -14.51 4.63
N ILE A 301 16.96 -14.26 5.94
CA ILE A 301 16.85 -12.92 6.54
C ILE A 301 18.18 -12.56 7.19
N PHE A 302 18.80 -11.50 6.70
CA PHE A 302 19.96 -10.85 7.27
C PHE A 302 19.50 -9.53 7.88
N ALA A 303 19.77 -9.32 9.17
CA ALA A 303 19.32 -8.14 9.89
C ALA A 303 20.50 -7.36 10.46
N ILE A 304 20.44 -6.03 10.35
CA ILE A 304 21.36 -5.09 10.98
C ILE A 304 20.54 -4.16 11.87
N ASP A 305 20.86 -4.12 13.17
CA ASP A 305 20.31 -3.14 14.11
C ASP A 305 21.40 -2.67 15.08
N MET A 306 22.10 -1.62 14.66
CA MET A 306 23.10 -0.93 15.48
C MET A 306 22.45 0.12 16.41
N SER A 307 21.14 0.34 16.30
CA SER A 307 20.44 1.43 16.94
C SER A 307 19.86 1.03 18.28
N LYS A 308 19.17 -0.11 18.29
CA LYS A 308 18.38 -0.63 19.41
C LYS A 308 18.90 -1.98 19.89
N ASP A 309 20.07 -2.41 19.40
CA ASP A 309 20.69 -3.70 19.70
C ASP A 309 19.65 -4.82 19.61
N THR A 310 19.33 -5.50 20.71
CA THR A 310 18.41 -6.64 20.73
C THR A 310 16.93 -6.28 20.85
N GLN A 311 16.55 -5.00 20.96
CA GLN A 311 15.16 -4.61 21.21
C GLN A 311 14.22 -4.97 20.04
N THR A 312 14.63 -4.72 18.79
CA THR A 312 13.79 -5.00 17.61
C THR A 312 13.85 -6.46 17.20
N PHE A 313 15.06 -6.97 17.00
CA PHE A 313 15.31 -8.28 16.39
C PHE A 313 15.62 -9.39 17.40
N GLY A 314 15.96 -9.05 18.65
CA GLY A 314 16.26 -10.05 19.69
C GLY A 314 15.18 -11.11 19.87
N PRO A 315 13.87 -10.76 19.88
CA PRO A 315 12.80 -11.75 19.97
C PRO A 315 12.78 -12.74 18.82
N MET A 316 13.17 -12.30 17.62
CA MET A 316 13.15 -13.15 16.42
C MET A 316 14.51 -13.73 16.04
N ARG A 317 15.55 -13.57 16.88
CA ARG A 317 16.93 -14.00 16.61
C ARG A 317 17.02 -15.42 16.05
N ASN A 318 16.24 -16.37 16.58
CA ASN A 318 16.26 -17.77 16.13
C ASN A 318 15.82 -17.94 14.67
N GLY A 319 14.98 -17.06 14.13
CA GLY A 319 14.52 -17.10 12.74
C GLY A 319 15.38 -16.28 11.77
N LEU A 320 16.40 -15.57 12.26
CA LEU A 320 17.31 -14.77 11.45
C LEU A 320 18.54 -15.61 11.05
N HIS A 321 18.94 -15.53 9.78
CA HIS A 321 20.11 -16.25 9.28
C HIS A 321 21.39 -15.58 9.73
N ARG A 322 21.36 -14.25 9.85
CA ARG A 322 22.40 -13.47 10.49
C ARG A 322 21.81 -12.23 11.11
N PHE A 323 22.29 -11.86 12.30
CA PHE A 323 21.83 -10.68 13.00
C PHE A 323 23.00 -9.94 13.61
N GLU A 324 23.27 -8.75 13.08
CA GLU A 324 24.38 -7.89 13.46
C GLU A 324 23.92 -6.68 14.27
N THR A 325 24.56 -6.48 15.42
CA THR A 325 24.32 -5.31 16.28
C THR A 325 25.55 -4.41 16.42
N THR A 326 26.67 -4.80 15.82
CA THR A 326 27.94 -4.06 15.87
C THR A 326 28.32 -3.50 14.50
N LYS A 327 29.09 -2.40 14.48
CA LYS A 327 29.64 -1.83 13.24
C LYS A 327 30.47 -2.85 12.47
N ALA A 328 31.38 -3.54 13.16
CA ALA A 328 32.29 -4.50 12.54
C ALA A 328 31.53 -5.66 11.86
N GLY A 329 30.53 -6.22 12.56
CA GLY A 329 29.71 -7.29 12.01
C GLY A 329 28.84 -6.84 10.85
N ALA A 330 28.26 -5.63 10.94
CA ALA A 330 27.48 -5.04 9.85
C ALA A 330 28.32 -4.80 8.58
N VAL A 331 29.54 -4.27 8.74
CA VAL A 331 30.50 -4.07 7.64
C VAL A 331 30.94 -5.40 7.03
N ASP A 332 31.25 -6.41 7.87
CA ASP A 332 31.59 -7.76 7.37
C ASP A 332 30.44 -8.37 6.55
N LEU A 333 29.20 -8.23 7.01
CA LEU A 333 28.03 -8.69 6.26
C LEU A 333 27.94 -8.00 4.90
N VAL A 334 28.05 -6.67 4.84
CA VAL A 334 27.99 -5.92 3.56
C VAL A 334 29.10 -6.36 2.62
N ARG A 335 30.35 -6.44 3.09
CA ARG A 335 31.50 -6.87 2.27
C ARG A 335 31.31 -8.28 1.73
N LYS A 336 30.78 -9.21 2.55
CA LYS A 336 30.50 -10.57 2.11
C LYS A 336 29.35 -10.63 1.10
N MET A 337 28.28 -9.86 1.32
CA MET A 337 27.17 -9.78 0.35
C MET A 337 27.66 -9.24 -0.99
N HIS A 338 28.42 -8.14 -0.96
CA HIS A 338 29.06 -7.57 -2.14
C HIS A 338 29.91 -8.58 -2.91
N ALA A 339 30.78 -9.32 -2.22
CA ALA A 339 31.64 -10.34 -2.85
C ALA A 339 30.88 -11.55 -3.43
N GLU A 340 29.70 -11.88 -2.90
CA GLU A 340 28.92 -13.05 -3.34
C GLU A 340 27.89 -12.73 -4.42
N ILE A 341 27.43 -11.48 -4.54
CA ILE A 341 26.44 -11.04 -5.54
C ILE A 341 26.87 -11.38 -6.98
N PRO A 342 28.10 -11.03 -7.44
CA PRO A 342 28.53 -11.35 -8.80
C PRO A 342 28.59 -12.86 -9.08
N LYS A 343 28.93 -13.66 -8.06
CA LYS A 343 28.98 -15.12 -8.18
C LYS A 343 27.57 -15.71 -8.32
N ARG A 344 26.59 -15.12 -7.63
CA ARG A 344 25.18 -15.52 -7.72
C ARG A 344 24.55 -15.16 -9.05
N THR A 345 24.82 -13.97 -9.58
CA THR A 345 24.34 -13.58 -10.91
C THR A 345 24.93 -14.48 -12.00
N LYS A 346 26.23 -14.79 -11.93
CA LYS A 346 26.88 -15.76 -12.81
C LYS A 346 26.22 -17.14 -12.74
N ARG A 347 25.97 -17.66 -11.53
CA ARG A 347 25.26 -18.94 -11.32
C ARG A 347 23.89 -18.93 -11.99
N LEU A 348 23.11 -17.86 -11.82
CA LEU A 348 21.79 -17.72 -12.44
C LEU A 348 21.89 -17.78 -13.97
N ALA A 349 22.81 -17.01 -14.55
CA ALA A 349 23.05 -16.97 -16.00
C ALA A 349 23.46 -18.34 -16.55
N GLU A 350 24.41 -19.03 -15.92
CA GLU A 350 24.86 -20.38 -16.29
C GLU A 350 23.74 -21.43 -16.29
N HIS A 351 22.67 -21.20 -15.51
CA HIS A 351 21.52 -22.09 -15.41
C HIS A 351 20.30 -21.57 -16.19
N GLY A 352 20.46 -20.56 -17.05
CA GLY A 352 19.42 -20.04 -17.94
C GLY A 352 18.40 -19.11 -17.25
N TYR A 353 18.75 -18.53 -16.09
CA TYR A 353 17.91 -17.58 -15.37
C TYR A 353 18.44 -16.15 -15.53
N GLN A 354 17.62 -15.23 -16.04
CA GLN A 354 17.94 -13.79 -16.07
C GLN A 354 17.82 -13.12 -14.70
N LYS A 355 17.01 -13.68 -13.81
CA LYS A 355 16.76 -13.20 -12.45
C LYS A 355 16.33 -14.38 -11.59
N TRP A 356 16.32 -14.19 -10.27
CA TRP A 356 15.80 -15.20 -9.37
C TRP A 356 14.37 -15.60 -9.72
N ALA A 357 14.14 -16.92 -9.76
CA ALA A 357 12.83 -17.52 -9.92
C ALA A 357 12.70 -18.69 -8.93
N LYS A 358 11.45 -19.01 -8.55
CA LYS A 358 11.16 -20.18 -7.72
C LYS A 358 11.78 -21.43 -8.36
N GLY A 359 12.62 -22.13 -7.61
CA GLY A 359 13.28 -23.36 -8.06
C GLY A 359 14.62 -23.17 -8.78
N CYS A 360 15.15 -21.94 -8.91
CA CYS A 360 16.47 -21.70 -9.51
C CYS A 360 17.68 -22.20 -8.67
N GLY A 361 17.42 -22.82 -7.51
CA GLY A 361 18.45 -23.37 -6.63
C GLY A 361 19.11 -22.35 -5.69
N LEU A 362 18.75 -21.07 -5.77
CA LEU A 362 19.21 -20.03 -4.85
C LEU A 362 18.14 -19.70 -3.79
N THR A 363 18.58 -19.54 -2.55
CA THR A 363 17.78 -18.95 -1.46
C THR A 363 17.67 -17.45 -1.70
N TYR A 364 16.46 -16.90 -1.64
CA TYR A 364 16.21 -15.47 -1.80
C TYR A 364 16.69 -14.69 -0.57
N TRP A 365 17.38 -13.56 -0.78
CA TRP A 365 17.96 -12.78 0.31
C TRP A 365 17.11 -11.57 0.70
N TYR A 366 16.81 -11.43 2.00
CA TYR A 366 16.33 -10.16 2.56
C TYR A 366 17.37 -9.55 3.46
N LEU A 367 17.81 -8.34 3.14
CA LEU A 367 18.62 -7.50 4.00
C LEU A 367 17.74 -6.45 4.67
N TRP A 368 17.51 -6.58 5.97
CA TRP A 368 16.80 -5.58 6.76
C TRP A 368 17.77 -4.72 7.55
N ILE A 369 17.72 -3.40 7.36
CA ILE A 369 18.51 -2.45 8.13
C ILE A 369 17.56 -1.58 8.96
N GLU A 370 17.54 -1.82 10.26
CA GLU A 370 16.78 -1.00 11.20
C GLU A 370 17.56 0.29 11.50
N GLU A 371 16.88 1.43 11.35
CA GLU A 371 17.46 2.77 11.49
C GLU A 371 18.66 2.99 10.54
N PHE A 372 18.36 2.90 9.23
CA PHE A 372 19.35 3.06 8.16
C PHE A 372 20.28 4.27 8.32
N PRO A 373 19.81 5.47 8.72
CA PRO A 373 20.71 6.62 8.83
C PRO A 373 21.85 6.42 9.82
N LYS A 374 21.61 5.70 10.93
CA LYS A 374 22.65 5.37 11.91
C LYS A 374 23.67 4.37 11.35
N PHE A 375 23.19 3.39 10.58
CA PHE A 375 24.06 2.44 9.89
C PHE A 375 24.92 3.17 8.84
N HIS A 376 24.30 3.99 7.99
CA HIS A 376 24.97 4.74 6.94
C HIS A 376 26.05 5.67 7.51
N ALA A 377 25.73 6.46 8.54
CA ALA A 377 26.69 7.34 9.21
C ALA A 377 27.86 6.59 9.88
N ALA A 378 27.69 5.30 10.16
CA ALA A 378 28.74 4.48 10.75
C ALA A 378 29.70 3.88 9.71
N LEU A 379 29.37 3.90 8.40
CA LEU A 379 30.23 3.36 7.36
C LEU A 379 31.39 4.32 7.04
N GLY A 380 32.57 3.75 6.74
CA GLY A 380 33.62 4.51 6.05
C GLY A 380 33.29 4.62 4.56
N SER A 381 33.93 5.55 3.83
CA SER A 381 33.65 5.80 2.40
C SER A 381 33.63 4.52 1.56
N ARG A 382 34.71 3.73 1.62
CA ARG A 382 34.84 2.46 0.88
C ARG A 382 33.74 1.44 1.17
N ASP A 383 33.19 1.43 2.39
CA ASP A 383 32.12 0.49 2.77
C ASP A 383 30.73 1.04 2.44
N ALA A 384 30.58 2.37 2.41
CA ALA A 384 29.38 3.02 1.89
C ALA A 384 29.22 2.76 0.39
N ASP A 385 30.30 2.87 -0.39
CA ASP A 385 30.31 2.58 -1.83
C ASP A 385 29.89 1.12 -2.10
N LYS A 386 30.48 0.16 -1.37
CA LYS A 386 30.09 -1.25 -1.46
C LYS A 386 28.64 -1.49 -1.08
N PHE A 387 28.13 -0.79 -0.07
CA PHE A 387 26.73 -0.90 0.29
C PHE A 387 25.82 -0.38 -0.84
N GLU A 388 26.17 0.75 -1.47
CA GLU A 388 25.42 1.25 -2.62
C GLU A 388 25.43 0.27 -3.79
N GLU A 389 26.58 -0.36 -4.08
CA GLU A 389 26.69 -1.41 -5.10
C GLU A 389 25.83 -2.64 -4.76
N VAL A 390 25.85 -3.09 -3.50
CA VAL A 390 24.94 -4.14 -3.01
C VAL A 390 23.49 -3.76 -3.28
N VAL A 391 23.08 -2.53 -2.93
CA VAL A 391 21.70 -2.07 -3.18
C VAL A 391 21.40 -1.99 -4.68
N LYS A 392 22.34 -1.66 -5.55
CA LYS A 392 22.11 -1.62 -7.01
C LYS A 392 21.94 -3.01 -7.61
N GLU A 393 22.71 -3.98 -7.14
CA GLU A 393 22.88 -5.27 -7.83
C GLU A 393 22.11 -6.44 -7.21
N ILE A 394 21.78 -6.37 -5.91
CA ILE A 394 21.20 -7.51 -5.19
C ILE A 394 19.86 -7.97 -5.77
N ARG A 395 19.12 -7.08 -6.46
CA ARG A 395 17.85 -7.43 -7.14
C ARG A 395 18.07 -8.54 -8.16
N SER A 396 19.10 -8.41 -8.98
CA SER A 396 19.45 -9.37 -10.03
C SER A 396 20.00 -10.68 -9.44
N ALA A 397 20.72 -10.60 -8.32
CA ALA A 397 21.23 -11.76 -7.57
C ALA A 397 20.18 -12.50 -6.71
N GLY A 398 18.91 -12.08 -6.78
CA GLY A 398 17.82 -12.68 -6.03
C GLY A 398 17.74 -12.23 -4.57
N GLY A 399 17.67 -10.92 -4.36
CA GLY A 399 17.40 -10.37 -3.03
C GLY A 399 16.71 -9.01 -3.03
N SER A 400 16.23 -8.64 -1.85
CA SER A 400 15.51 -7.42 -1.54
C SER A 400 16.10 -6.75 -0.30
N VAL A 401 16.07 -5.43 -0.27
CA VAL A 401 16.51 -4.60 0.85
C VAL A 401 15.31 -3.91 1.48
N ILE A 402 15.26 -3.91 2.81
CA ILE A 402 14.34 -3.12 3.60
C ILE A 402 15.12 -2.11 4.42
N LEU A 403 14.85 -0.83 4.20
CA LEU A 403 15.49 0.27 4.93
C LEU A 403 14.46 0.96 5.81
N SER A 404 14.74 0.99 7.10
CA SER A 404 13.88 1.61 8.11
C SER A 404 14.36 3.02 8.45
N TYR A 405 13.48 4.00 8.37
CA TYR A 405 13.74 5.42 8.63
C TYR A 405 12.77 5.97 9.67
N GLN A 406 13.22 6.86 10.54
CA GLN A 406 12.28 7.74 11.27
C GLN A 406 11.83 8.88 10.37
N ARG A 407 12.78 9.46 9.64
CA ARG A 407 12.60 10.48 8.61
C ARG A 407 13.51 10.16 7.44
N SER A 408 13.00 10.22 6.21
CA SER A 408 13.75 9.89 4.98
C SER A 408 14.06 11.12 4.13
N ASP A 409 14.47 12.20 4.80
CA ASP A 409 14.89 13.42 4.10
C ASP A 409 16.22 13.22 3.32
N TYR A 410 16.65 14.26 2.61
CA TYR A 410 17.83 14.25 1.75
C TYR A 410 19.17 14.12 2.50
N THR A 411 19.19 14.26 3.82
CA THR A 411 20.41 14.13 4.65
C THR A 411 20.61 12.72 5.20
N GLN A 412 19.57 11.88 5.14
CA GLN A 412 19.52 10.61 5.88
C GLN A 412 19.99 9.40 5.06
N GLY A 413 20.37 9.60 3.80
CA GLY A 413 20.88 8.54 2.94
C GLY A 413 21.12 8.98 1.49
N PRO A 414 21.85 8.18 0.69
CA PRO A 414 22.13 8.50 -0.71
C PRO A 414 20.85 8.56 -1.55
N THR A 415 20.77 9.57 -2.43
CA THR A 415 19.63 9.74 -3.34
C THR A 415 19.41 8.52 -4.24
N ILE A 416 20.51 7.92 -4.72
CA ILE A 416 20.45 6.74 -5.59
C ILE A 416 19.79 5.55 -4.89
N VAL A 417 20.05 5.36 -3.60
CA VAL A 417 19.41 4.32 -2.78
C VAL A 417 17.94 4.66 -2.58
N ARG A 418 17.62 5.91 -2.21
CA ARG A 418 16.24 6.35 -1.96
C ARG A 418 15.33 6.24 -3.17
N GLY A 419 15.85 6.51 -4.38
CA GLY A 419 15.10 6.43 -5.63
C GLY A 419 14.64 5.01 -6.00
N GLN A 420 15.25 3.98 -5.42
CA GLN A 420 14.93 2.57 -5.71
C GLN A 420 13.91 1.95 -4.71
N LEU A 421 13.51 2.69 -3.68
CA LEU A 421 12.68 2.16 -2.59
C LEU A 421 11.20 2.41 -2.85
N GLY A 422 10.40 1.33 -2.88
CA GLY A 422 8.96 1.43 -2.67
C GLY A 422 8.66 1.94 -1.25
N LYS A 423 7.44 2.40 -1.01
CA LYS A 423 7.06 3.21 0.14
C LYS A 423 6.08 2.48 1.05
N MET A 424 6.49 2.22 2.29
CA MET A 424 5.60 1.88 3.39
C MET A 424 5.66 2.97 4.45
N CYS A 425 4.63 3.81 4.50
CA CYS A 425 4.58 4.98 5.37
C CYS A 425 3.61 4.74 6.53
N PHE A 426 4.15 4.55 7.73
CA PHE A 426 3.41 4.56 8.98
C PHE A 426 3.11 6.01 9.42
N GLY A 427 2.33 6.17 10.48
CA GLY A 427 2.00 7.49 11.00
C GLY A 427 3.23 8.36 11.30
N VAL A 428 3.18 9.60 10.83
CA VAL A 428 4.17 10.66 11.03
C VAL A 428 3.55 11.83 11.77
N MET A 429 4.34 12.79 12.24
CA MET A 429 3.81 13.90 13.05
C MET A 429 3.42 15.12 12.21
N GLU A 430 4.09 15.33 11.08
CA GLU A 430 3.95 16.52 10.26
C GLU A 430 3.77 16.13 8.77
N SER A 431 3.04 16.95 8.00
CA SER A 431 2.83 16.73 6.57
C SER A 431 4.13 16.75 5.75
N ASP A 432 5.14 17.52 6.19
CA ASP A 432 6.46 17.52 5.55
C ASP A 432 7.13 16.14 5.61
N ASP A 433 6.96 15.42 6.71
CA ASP A 433 7.47 14.06 6.87
C ASP A 433 6.68 13.07 6.00
N ALA A 434 5.37 13.25 5.88
CA ALA A 434 4.55 12.47 4.95
C ALA A 434 5.06 12.59 3.52
N GLY A 435 5.54 13.79 3.13
CA GLY A 435 6.17 14.09 1.85
C GLY A 435 7.34 13.18 1.48
N PHE A 436 8.11 12.70 2.47
CA PHE A 436 9.25 11.78 2.28
C PHE A 436 8.88 10.30 2.41
N GLY A 437 7.86 10.01 3.23
CA GLY A 437 7.39 8.66 3.51
C GLY A 437 6.51 8.06 2.43
N LEU A 438 5.72 8.90 1.74
CA LEU A 438 4.79 8.51 0.68
C LEU A 438 5.42 8.60 -0.71
N SER A 439 4.86 7.88 -1.66
CA SER A 439 5.15 8.08 -3.09
C SER A 439 4.41 9.31 -3.65
N GLU A 440 4.79 9.77 -4.84
CA GLU A 440 4.05 10.85 -5.52
C GLU A 440 2.58 10.48 -5.73
N ARG A 441 2.31 9.28 -6.26
CA ARG A 441 0.92 8.81 -6.48
C ARG A 441 0.10 8.78 -5.19
N GLN A 442 0.69 8.34 -4.08
CA GLN A 442 0.00 8.34 -2.78
C GLN A 442 -0.37 9.77 -2.32
N LYS A 443 0.53 10.73 -2.53
CA LYS A 443 0.29 12.14 -2.17
C LYS A 443 -0.79 12.75 -3.05
N GLU A 444 -0.75 12.50 -4.36
CA GLU A 444 -1.75 12.96 -5.31
C GLU A 444 -3.15 12.38 -5.02
N ALA A 445 -3.20 11.12 -4.56
CA ALA A 445 -4.41 10.47 -4.09
C ALA A 445 -4.89 10.93 -2.70
N GLY A 446 -4.19 11.87 -2.05
CA GLY A 446 -4.59 12.45 -0.77
C GLY A 446 -4.29 11.57 0.45
N ALA A 447 -3.29 10.68 0.38
CA ALA A 447 -2.85 9.93 1.56
C ALA A 447 -2.25 10.87 2.62
N SER A 448 -2.75 10.80 3.86
CA SER A 448 -2.35 11.70 4.96
C SER A 448 -2.04 10.93 6.26
N PRO A 449 -0.89 10.24 6.36
CA PRO A 449 -0.50 9.45 7.53
C PRO A 449 -0.30 10.30 8.80
N GLU A 450 -0.12 11.61 8.67
CA GLU A 450 -0.05 12.57 9.77
C GLU A 450 -1.37 12.68 10.55
N LEU A 451 -2.52 12.37 9.93
CA LEU A 451 -3.82 12.47 10.60
C LEU A 451 -3.98 11.47 11.75
N TRP A 452 -3.24 10.36 11.75
CA TRP A 452 -3.25 9.40 12.85
C TRP A 452 -1.95 9.34 13.64
N GLY A 453 -0.83 9.82 13.09
CA GLY A 453 0.48 9.88 13.75
C GLY A 453 0.83 8.62 14.52
N ASN A 454 1.36 8.77 15.74
CA ASN A 454 1.64 7.62 16.60
C ASN A 454 0.44 7.17 17.47
N HIS A 455 -0.74 7.80 17.32
CA HIS A 455 -1.94 7.45 18.08
C HIS A 455 -2.63 6.18 17.56
N GLN A 456 -2.32 5.75 16.34
CA GLN A 456 -2.79 4.49 15.76
C GLN A 456 -1.62 3.59 15.34
N PRO A 457 -0.88 2.98 16.28
CA PRO A 457 0.28 2.16 15.95
C PRO A 457 -0.08 1.00 15.01
N GLY A 458 0.73 0.83 13.97
CA GLY A 458 0.58 -0.18 12.93
C GLY A 458 -0.25 0.26 11.73
N MET A 459 -0.87 1.44 11.76
CA MET A 459 -1.49 2.01 10.55
C MET A 459 -0.44 2.53 9.59
N ALA A 460 -0.62 2.24 8.29
CA ALA A 460 0.29 2.66 7.24
C ALA A 460 -0.41 2.81 5.88
N PHE A 461 0.31 3.37 4.92
CA PHE A 461 0.07 3.19 3.49
C PHE A 461 1.20 2.35 2.89
N LEU A 462 0.91 1.60 1.83
CA LEU A 462 1.88 0.75 1.15
C LEU A 462 1.78 0.93 -0.37
N ASP A 463 2.89 1.31 -0.96
CA ASP A 463 3.08 1.45 -2.39
C ASP A 463 4.41 0.80 -2.79
N VAL A 464 4.29 -0.39 -3.36
CA VAL A 464 5.41 -1.19 -3.86
C VAL A 464 4.95 -1.90 -5.14
N PRO A 465 5.88 -2.34 -6.01
CA PRO A 465 5.53 -3.15 -7.18
C PRO A 465 4.63 -4.34 -6.82
N GLY A 466 3.54 -4.51 -7.58
CA GLY A 466 2.56 -5.58 -7.39
C GLY A 466 1.36 -5.23 -6.49
N ILE A 467 1.35 -4.06 -5.83
CA ILE A 467 0.14 -3.56 -5.16
C ILE A 467 -0.81 -2.98 -6.20
N ALA A 468 -2.06 -3.42 -6.18
CA ALA A 468 -3.10 -2.99 -7.11
C ALA A 468 -3.39 -1.48 -6.99
N GLU A 469 -3.77 -0.85 -8.11
CA GLU A 469 -4.11 0.59 -8.18
C GLU A 469 -5.19 1.00 -7.17
N THR A 470 -6.14 0.12 -6.91
CA THR A 470 -7.21 0.38 -5.92
C THR A 470 -6.75 0.36 -4.46
N ARG A 471 -5.44 0.14 -4.20
CA ARG A 471 -4.90 -0.17 -2.87
C ARG A 471 -3.74 0.70 -2.42
N TYR A 472 -2.98 1.33 -3.33
CA TYR A 472 -1.74 2.04 -2.95
C TYR A 472 -1.99 3.21 -1.98
N ALA A 473 -3.13 3.87 -2.10
CA ALA A 473 -3.60 4.95 -1.22
C ALA A 473 -4.68 4.49 -0.23
N MET A 474 -4.95 3.19 -0.13
CA MET A 474 -5.89 2.69 0.87
C MET A 474 -5.14 2.47 2.20
N PRO A 475 -5.63 3.03 3.33
CA PRO A 475 -5.02 2.76 4.62
C PRO A 475 -5.02 1.26 4.92
N LEU A 476 -3.95 0.78 5.52
CA LEU A 476 -3.82 -0.58 6.04
C LEU A 476 -3.42 -0.54 7.51
N ARG A 477 -3.58 -1.66 8.21
CA ARG A 477 -3.06 -1.87 9.56
C ARG A 477 -2.36 -3.21 9.63
N THR A 478 -1.10 -3.18 10.06
CA THR A 478 -0.31 -4.36 10.34
C THR A 478 -0.82 -5.05 11.60
N PHE A 479 -0.62 -6.36 11.70
CA PHE A 479 -1.06 -7.09 12.89
C PHE A 479 -0.24 -6.75 14.15
N SER A 480 -0.90 -6.89 15.29
CA SER A 480 -0.37 -6.77 16.63
C SER A 480 -0.06 -8.15 17.20
N TRP A 481 1.11 -8.26 17.82
CA TRP A 481 1.64 -9.50 18.39
C TRP A 481 1.27 -9.72 19.87
N GLY A 482 0.63 -8.73 20.50
CA GLY A 482 0.20 -8.81 21.90
C GLY A 482 -0.51 -7.53 22.34
N LYS A 483 -1.07 -7.53 23.55
CA LYS A 483 -1.64 -6.31 24.17
C LYS A 483 -0.59 -5.48 24.87
N THR A 484 0.52 -6.12 25.25
CA THR A 484 1.68 -5.49 25.89
C THR A 484 2.94 -5.87 25.14
N ASP A 485 4.00 -5.08 25.30
CA ASP A 485 5.30 -5.40 24.70
C ASP A 485 5.82 -6.77 25.15
N ARG A 486 5.61 -7.12 26.43
CA ARG A 486 6.03 -8.43 26.96
C ARG A 486 5.31 -9.59 26.27
N GLU A 487 4.01 -9.47 26.07
CA GLU A 487 3.22 -10.46 25.34
C GLU A 487 3.68 -10.55 23.88
N ALA A 488 3.87 -9.41 23.22
CA ALA A 488 4.34 -9.35 21.84
C ALA A 488 5.71 -10.03 21.67
N ASN A 489 6.66 -9.69 22.54
CA ASN A 489 8.00 -10.29 22.55
C ASN A 489 7.94 -11.80 22.77
N ALA A 490 7.10 -12.28 23.70
CA ALA A 490 6.94 -13.70 23.96
C ALA A 490 6.32 -14.43 22.75
N ALA A 491 5.30 -13.84 22.12
CA ALA A 491 4.65 -14.40 20.94
C ALA A 491 5.62 -14.49 19.74
N MET A 492 6.36 -13.42 19.47
CA MET A 492 7.36 -13.40 18.40
C MET A 492 8.50 -14.40 18.66
N LYS A 493 8.98 -14.50 19.89
CA LYS A 493 10.00 -15.48 20.27
C LYS A 493 9.52 -16.92 20.08
N ALA A 494 8.27 -17.20 20.45
CA ALA A 494 7.66 -18.50 20.21
C ALA A 494 7.55 -18.80 18.70
N HIS A 495 7.13 -17.82 17.89
CA HIS A 495 7.05 -17.96 16.43
C HIS A 495 8.42 -18.23 15.80
N ALA A 496 9.44 -17.44 16.13
CA ALA A 496 10.79 -17.63 15.62
C ALA A 496 11.43 -18.96 16.07
N ALA A 497 11.05 -19.49 17.24
CA ALA A 497 11.48 -20.81 17.69
C ALA A 497 10.81 -21.96 16.93
N GLN A 498 9.61 -21.76 16.38
CA GLN A 498 8.95 -22.73 15.50
C GLN A 498 9.57 -22.79 14.10
N TRP A 499 10.15 -21.67 13.65
CA TRP A 499 10.74 -21.52 12.33
C TRP A 499 12.21 -21.08 12.41
N PRO A 500 13.09 -21.87 13.05
CA PRO A 500 14.47 -21.46 13.23
C PRO A 500 15.22 -21.45 11.89
N ALA A 501 16.02 -20.41 11.65
CA ALA A 501 16.85 -20.30 10.45
C ALA A 501 17.81 -21.49 10.31
N ALA A 502 18.34 -21.99 11.43
CA ALA A 502 19.23 -23.14 11.47
C ALA A 502 18.60 -24.46 10.96
N ALA A 503 17.27 -24.57 10.90
CA ALA A 503 16.60 -25.73 10.33
C ALA A 503 16.37 -25.63 8.82
N LYS A 504 16.67 -24.48 8.20
CA LYS A 504 16.51 -24.30 6.76
C LYS A 504 17.74 -24.80 6.01
N THR A 505 17.50 -25.50 4.90
CA THR A 505 18.54 -25.76 3.91
C THR A 505 18.72 -24.52 3.07
N VAL A 506 19.96 -24.03 2.97
CA VAL A 506 20.30 -22.82 2.21
C VAL A 506 21.34 -23.12 1.15
N ASP A 507 21.38 -22.31 0.10
CA ASP A 507 22.42 -22.42 -0.92
C ASP A 507 23.82 -22.09 -0.38
N GLU A 508 24.85 -22.46 -1.13
CA GLU A 508 26.25 -22.28 -0.74
C GLU A 508 26.66 -20.81 -0.52
N PHE A 509 26.08 -19.87 -1.27
CA PHE A 509 26.37 -18.44 -1.16
C PHE A 509 25.79 -17.92 0.15
N THR A 510 24.55 -18.30 0.46
CA THR A 510 23.88 -17.97 1.72
C THR A 510 24.65 -18.55 2.91
N ALA A 511 25.12 -19.81 2.83
CA ALA A 511 25.90 -20.45 3.89
C ALA A 511 27.19 -19.67 4.21
N ARG A 512 27.85 -19.09 3.20
CA ARG A 512 29.04 -18.23 3.39
C ARG A 512 28.74 -16.92 4.12
N LEU A 513 27.52 -16.39 3.99
CA LEU A 513 27.10 -15.18 4.70
C LEU A 513 26.78 -15.40 6.17
N VAL A 514 26.21 -16.56 6.51
CA VAL A 514 25.73 -16.88 7.88
C VAL A 514 26.86 -16.87 8.90
N GLY A 515 28.06 -17.31 8.50
CA GLY A 515 29.24 -17.37 9.35
C GLY A 515 29.08 -18.36 10.50
N THR A 516 29.98 -19.36 10.59
CA THR A 516 30.21 -20.08 11.85
C THR A 516 30.52 -19.05 12.93
N THR A 517 29.74 -19.03 14.02
CA THR A 517 30.06 -18.28 15.24
C THR A 517 31.45 -18.67 15.74
N ALA A 518 32.48 -17.97 15.28
CA ALA A 518 33.82 -18.07 15.79
C ALA A 518 33.96 -17.06 16.93
N VAL A 519 34.29 -17.61 18.10
CA VAL A 519 34.75 -16.91 19.30
C VAL A 519 35.69 -15.77 18.92
N ALA A 520 35.52 -14.61 19.55
CA ALA A 520 36.41 -13.46 19.40
C ALA A 520 37.88 -13.89 19.57
N ILE A 521 38.62 -13.95 18.46
CA ILE A 521 40.08 -14.01 18.48
C ILE A 521 40.55 -12.56 18.50
N PRO A 522 41.31 -12.11 19.51
CA PRO A 522 41.94 -10.80 19.46
C PRO A 522 43.02 -10.84 18.37
N MET A 523 42.83 -10.07 17.30
CA MET A 523 43.83 -9.92 16.25
C MET A 523 44.89 -8.89 16.68
N PRO A 524 46.19 -9.15 16.39
CA PRO A 524 47.25 -8.19 16.58
C PRO A 524 47.22 -7.11 15.50
N ALA A 525 47.74 -5.93 15.84
CA ALA A 525 47.89 -4.82 14.91
C ALA A 525 48.95 -5.12 13.82
N GLY A 526 48.59 -4.92 12.56
CA GLY A 526 49.48 -4.83 11.40
C GLY A 526 48.77 -3.95 10.35
N THR A 527 49.23 -2.72 10.15
CA THR A 527 50.15 -2.26 9.08
C THR A 527 49.53 -2.42 7.70
N ASP A 528 49.08 -1.28 7.17
CA ASP A 528 48.72 -1.05 5.78
C ASP A 528 49.93 -1.33 4.88
N GLU A 529 49.77 -2.24 3.93
CA GLU A 529 50.61 -2.29 2.73
C GLU A 529 49.70 -2.42 1.50
N ASP A 530 50.13 -1.68 0.48
CA ASP A 530 49.50 -1.43 -0.80
C ASP A 530 49.27 -2.69 -1.63
N ASP A 531 48.22 -2.70 -2.45
CA ASP A 531 48.16 -3.46 -3.70
C ASP A 531 47.20 -2.72 -4.66
N ASP A 532 47.82 -1.87 -5.49
CA ASP A 532 47.30 -1.39 -6.76
C ASP A 532 47.52 -2.45 -7.86
N GLU A 533 46.76 -2.32 -8.96
CA GLU A 533 46.81 -3.04 -10.25
C GLU A 533 45.89 -4.26 -10.40
N LEU A 534 44.83 -4.07 -11.20
CA LEU A 534 44.55 -4.76 -12.48
C LEU A 534 43.06 -4.56 -12.87
N LEU A 535 42.79 -3.53 -13.67
CA LEU A 535 41.56 -3.39 -14.47
C LEU A 535 41.98 -2.96 -15.88
N ASP A 536 42.01 -3.91 -16.80
CA ASP A 536 41.91 -3.62 -18.23
C ASP A 536 41.31 -4.85 -18.95
N ASP A 537 40.06 -4.70 -19.40
CA ASP A 537 39.45 -5.30 -20.59
C ASP A 537 37.94 -4.99 -20.53
N GLN A 538 37.55 -3.90 -21.19
CA GLN A 538 36.16 -3.51 -21.41
C GLN A 538 35.61 -4.28 -22.61
N ASP A 539 34.73 -5.26 -22.36
CA ASP A 539 33.72 -5.65 -23.34
C ASP A 539 32.49 -4.74 -23.13
N ASN A 540 32.12 -4.02 -24.20
CA ASN A 540 31.09 -3.00 -24.24
C ASN A 540 29.67 -3.62 -24.06
N PRO A 541 28.98 -3.42 -22.93
CA PRO A 541 27.69 -4.07 -22.64
C PRO A 541 26.49 -3.40 -23.34
N VAL A 542 26.72 -2.46 -24.26
CA VAL A 542 25.66 -1.69 -24.93
C VAL A 542 25.06 -2.44 -26.14
N GLU A 543 25.74 -3.42 -26.71
CA GLU A 543 25.22 -4.16 -27.88
C GLU A 543 24.13 -5.20 -27.54
N GLU A 544 23.95 -5.59 -26.27
CA GLU A 544 22.98 -6.64 -25.89
C GLU A 544 21.55 -6.10 -25.62
N TYR A 545 21.35 -4.77 -25.61
CA TYR A 545 20.06 -4.15 -25.24
C TYR A 545 19.36 -3.35 -26.35
N GLN A 546 19.83 -3.43 -27.59
CA GLN A 546 19.13 -2.86 -28.74
C GLN A 546 18.10 -3.87 -29.28
N THR A 547 16.83 -3.73 -28.89
CA THR A 547 15.74 -4.65 -29.28
C THR A 547 14.75 -4.09 -30.30
N ASP A 548 15.01 -2.91 -30.86
CA ASP A 548 14.17 -2.31 -31.90
C ASP A 548 15.01 -1.99 -33.14
N ASP A 549 14.45 -2.26 -34.34
CA ASP A 549 15.03 -1.81 -35.60
C ASP A 549 15.09 -0.27 -35.59
N ASP A 550 16.28 0.28 -35.86
CA ASP A 550 16.49 1.72 -36.01
C ASP A 550 15.47 2.30 -37.00
N PRO A 551 14.62 3.27 -36.61
CA PRO A 551 13.63 3.86 -37.49
C PRO A 551 14.24 4.56 -38.71
N ASP A 552 15.54 4.84 -38.71
CA ASP A 552 16.29 5.26 -39.90
C ASP A 552 17.72 4.67 -39.91
N PRO A 553 17.92 3.44 -40.43
CA PRO A 553 19.22 2.76 -40.41
C PRO A 553 20.27 3.42 -41.30
N THR A 554 19.93 4.53 -41.97
CA THR A 554 20.89 5.31 -42.77
C THR A 554 21.60 6.38 -41.96
N VAL A 555 21.10 6.72 -40.76
CA VAL A 555 21.74 7.65 -39.83
C VAL A 555 22.66 6.87 -38.90
N THR A 556 23.89 6.64 -39.36
CA THR A 556 24.95 6.04 -38.53
C THR A 556 25.86 7.16 -38.03
N ALA A 557 26.10 7.18 -36.71
CA ALA A 557 27.02 8.11 -36.06
C ALA A 557 27.97 7.31 -35.16
N SER A 558 29.26 7.29 -35.52
CA SER A 558 30.37 6.80 -34.73
C SER A 558 30.74 7.81 -33.63
N PRO A 559 31.33 7.39 -32.49
CA PRO A 559 31.85 8.31 -31.46
C PRO A 559 32.84 9.36 -31.99
N ASP A 560 33.45 9.10 -33.16
CA ASP A 560 34.39 9.99 -33.84
C ASP A 560 33.76 10.83 -34.97
N ASP A 561 32.46 10.71 -35.22
CA ASP A 561 31.79 11.46 -36.28
C ASP A 561 31.57 12.93 -35.87
N GLU A 562 31.85 13.85 -36.80
CA GLU A 562 31.68 15.30 -36.55
C GLU A 562 30.20 15.62 -36.30
N VAL A 563 29.93 16.13 -35.09
CA VAL A 563 28.59 16.62 -34.72
C VAL A 563 28.23 17.80 -35.61
N ARG A 564 27.32 17.57 -36.56
CA ARG A 564 26.75 18.64 -37.39
C ARG A 564 25.94 19.60 -36.52
N GLU A 565 26.15 20.90 -36.70
CA GLU A 565 25.27 21.90 -36.09
C GLU A 565 23.83 21.78 -36.64
N PRO A 566 22.80 21.81 -35.76
CA PRO A 566 21.40 21.65 -36.16
C PRO A 566 20.96 22.77 -37.12
N THR A 567 19.99 22.46 -37.98
CA THR A 567 19.39 23.48 -38.85
C THR A 567 18.59 24.49 -38.04
N GLY A 568 18.38 25.69 -38.57
CA GLY A 568 17.63 26.75 -37.87
C GLY A 568 16.26 26.29 -37.36
N ASP A 569 15.55 25.49 -38.14
CA ASP A 569 14.23 24.97 -37.78
C ASP A 569 14.26 23.87 -36.69
N GLU A 570 15.39 23.16 -36.55
CA GLU A 570 15.63 22.16 -35.50
C GLU A 570 16.11 22.82 -34.20
N ALA A 571 16.93 23.86 -34.31
CA ALA A 571 17.40 24.65 -33.17
C ALA A 571 16.25 25.40 -32.47
N ASP A 572 15.27 25.91 -33.24
CA ASP A 572 14.13 26.66 -32.72
C ASP A 572 13.15 25.82 -31.86
N ARG A 573 13.18 24.48 -32.00
CA ARG A 573 12.31 23.56 -31.23
C ARG A 573 12.81 23.24 -29.82
N PHE A 574 14.05 23.62 -29.49
CA PHE A 574 14.69 23.35 -28.20
C PHE A 574 15.04 24.61 -27.40
N VAL A 575 14.49 25.78 -27.76
CA VAL A 575 14.78 27.04 -27.08
C VAL A 575 14.03 27.13 -25.74
N ILE A 576 14.67 26.64 -24.69
CA ILE A 576 14.45 27.09 -23.31
C ILE A 576 14.97 28.54 -23.23
N PRO A 577 14.26 29.51 -22.59
CA PRO A 577 14.80 30.86 -22.46
C PRO A 577 16.16 30.81 -21.77
N ALA A 578 17.20 31.25 -22.46
CA ALA A 578 18.56 31.15 -21.96
C ALA A 578 18.71 31.92 -20.63
N PRO A 579 19.28 31.32 -19.57
CA PRO A 579 19.74 32.09 -18.43
C PRO A 579 20.83 33.05 -18.90
N SER A 580 20.65 34.34 -18.62
CA SER A 580 21.58 35.39 -19.04
C SER A 580 22.95 35.20 -18.39
N GLY A 581 23.96 34.84 -19.19
CA GLY A 581 25.38 34.90 -18.82
C GLY A 581 26.16 33.70 -19.35
N GLN A 582 27.12 33.94 -20.25
CA GLN A 582 28.14 32.95 -20.61
C GLN A 582 28.92 32.58 -19.34
N LYS A 583 28.89 31.29 -18.95
CA LYS A 583 29.57 30.80 -17.73
C LYS A 583 31.07 31.06 -17.86
N MET A 584 31.62 31.84 -16.93
CA MET A 584 33.05 32.15 -16.95
C MET A 584 33.88 30.88 -16.67
N PRO A 585 35.09 30.75 -17.24
CA PRO A 585 36.01 29.68 -16.86
C PRO A 585 36.25 29.65 -15.34
N PRO A 586 36.38 28.48 -14.71
CA PRO A 586 36.47 28.36 -13.25
C PRO A 586 37.58 29.18 -12.60
N ALA A 587 38.73 29.32 -13.25
CA ALA A 587 39.83 30.16 -12.77
C ALA A 587 39.47 31.66 -12.77
N ALA A 588 38.79 32.14 -13.82
CA ALA A 588 38.36 33.53 -13.94
C ALA A 588 37.25 33.87 -12.92
N ALA A 589 36.33 32.93 -12.68
CA ALA A 589 35.28 33.08 -11.67
C ALA A 589 35.85 33.16 -10.24
N ARG A 590 36.90 32.38 -9.92
CA ARG A 590 37.62 32.47 -8.65
C ARG A 590 38.41 33.78 -8.53
N GLY A 591 39.03 34.22 -9.62
CA GLY A 591 39.73 35.51 -9.69
C GLY A 591 38.83 36.69 -9.26
N LEU A 592 37.57 36.71 -9.69
CA LEU A 592 36.60 37.73 -9.27
C LEU A 592 36.33 37.74 -7.76
N VAL A 593 36.32 36.57 -7.12
CA VAL A 593 36.15 36.47 -5.66
C VAL A 593 37.40 36.93 -4.93
N HIS A 594 38.60 36.58 -5.44
CA HIS A 594 39.86 37.03 -4.87
C HIS A 594 39.99 38.56 -4.95
N ASP A 595 39.66 39.16 -6.10
CA ASP A 595 39.70 40.61 -6.30
C ASP A 595 38.67 41.33 -5.42
N TRP A 596 37.49 40.73 -5.24
CA TRP A 596 36.49 41.25 -4.31
C TRP A 596 36.95 41.22 -2.85
N ILE A 597 37.61 40.14 -2.42
CA ILE A 597 38.20 40.03 -1.07
C ILE A 597 39.29 41.09 -0.87
N ARG A 598 40.19 41.27 -1.84
CA ARG A 598 41.21 42.33 -1.81
C ARG A 598 40.57 43.72 -1.72
N HIS A 599 39.54 43.97 -2.53
CA HIS A 599 38.81 45.24 -2.52
C HIS A 599 38.15 45.50 -1.17
N ARG A 600 37.48 44.50 -0.57
CA ARG A 600 36.82 44.61 0.74
C ARG A 600 37.78 44.94 1.86
N SER A 601 38.95 44.31 1.88
CA SER A 601 40.01 44.66 2.82
C SER A 601 40.46 46.12 2.62
N ALA A 602 40.70 46.53 1.37
CA ALA A 602 41.15 47.89 1.04
C ALA A 602 40.13 48.99 1.42
N VAL A 603 38.82 48.71 1.35
CA VAL A 603 37.76 49.66 1.76
C VAL A 603 37.37 49.54 3.24
N GLY A 604 38.12 48.78 4.04
CA GLY A 604 37.92 48.66 5.49
C GLY A 604 36.71 47.83 5.90
N LYS A 605 36.27 46.89 5.06
CA LYS A 605 35.16 45.95 5.33
C LYS A 605 35.63 44.48 5.32
N PRO A 606 36.51 44.07 6.25
CA PRO A 606 37.16 42.77 6.20
C PRO A 606 36.26 41.58 6.57
N THR A 607 35.00 41.81 6.93
CA THR A 607 34.07 40.74 7.34
C THR A 607 32.92 40.58 6.37
N PHE A 608 32.45 39.34 6.17
CA PHE A 608 31.30 39.02 5.31
C PHE A 608 30.66 37.68 5.72
N THR A 609 29.50 37.35 5.14
CA THR A 609 28.85 36.04 5.32
C THR A 609 28.72 35.34 3.96
N ALA A 610 28.48 34.02 3.96
CA ALA A 610 28.24 33.28 2.71
C ALA A 610 27.00 33.78 1.93
N GLY A 611 26.11 34.54 2.58
CA GLY A 611 24.95 35.18 1.98
C GLY A 611 25.15 36.64 1.56
N ASP A 612 26.38 37.18 1.59
CA ASP A 612 26.64 38.59 1.28
C ASP A 612 26.08 38.95 -0.13
N PRO A 613 25.26 40.03 -0.25
CA PRO A 613 24.68 40.44 -1.52
C PRO A 613 25.69 40.72 -2.62
N GLU A 614 26.91 41.18 -2.30
CA GLU A 614 27.97 41.42 -3.27
C GLU A 614 28.56 40.09 -3.78
N LEU A 615 28.76 39.13 -2.89
CA LEU A 615 29.22 37.78 -3.26
C LEU A 615 28.18 37.06 -4.14
N ARG A 616 26.90 37.25 -3.86
CA ARG A 616 25.81 36.77 -4.72
C ARG A 616 25.86 37.39 -6.11
N LYS A 617 26.09 38.70 -6.23
CA LYS A 617 26.21 39.40 -7.52
C LYS A 617 27.40 38.90 -8.33
N LEU A 618 28.54 38.67 -7.69
CA LEU A 618 29.74 38.11 -8.35
C LEU A 618 29.49 36.71 -8.88
N ARG A 619 28.82 35.88 -8.09
CA ARG A 619 28.41 34.54 -8.48
C ARG A 619 27.49 34.56 -9.71
N GLU A 620 26.47 35.43 -9.69
CA GLU A 620 25.55 35.61 -10.82
C GLU A 620 26.28 36.14 -12.06
N ALA A 621 27.19 37.11 -11.91
CA ALA A 621 28.01 37.65 -12.99
C ALA A 621 28.97 36.61 -13.61
N ALA A 622 29.46 35.65 -12.81
CA ALA A 622 30.30 34.54 -13.27
C ALA A 622 29.51 33.41 -13.96
N GLY A 623 28.17 33.51 -14.04
CA GLY A 623 27.30 32.46 -14.56
C GLY A 623 27.21 31.24 -13.64
N MET A 624 27.49 31.40 -12.34
CA MET A 624 27.36 30.35 -11.33
C MET A 624 26.00 30.51 -10.62
N THR A 625 25.13 29.49 -10.68
CA THR A 625 23.76 29.60 -10.10
C THR A 625 23.63 28.88 -8.76
N SER A 626 24.54 27.97 -8.44
CA SER A 626 24.49 27.14 -7.23
C SER A 626 25.07 27.85 -6.00
N ARG A 627 24.38 27.74 -4.85
CA ARG A 627 24.93 28.13 -3.54
C ARG A 627 26.13 27.26 -3.14
N GLY A 628 26.19 26.00 -3.59
CA GLY A 628 27.29 25.09 -3.28
C GLY A 628 28.64 25.57 -3.81
N TRP A 629 28.64 26.30 -4.93
CA TRP A 629 29.88 26.91 -5.45
C TRP A 629 30.46 27.96 -4.50
N THR A 630 29.60 28.79 -3.90
CA THR A 630 30.03 29.81 -2.92
C THR A 630 30.68 29.18 -1.70
N TYR A 631 30.08 28.12 -1.16
CA TYR A 631 30.67 27.40 -0.02
C TYR A 631 32.01 26.74 -0.37
N LYS A 632 32.12 26.15 -1.57
CA LYS A 632 33.39 25.55 -2.03
C LYS A 632 34.51 26.58 -2.15
N VAL A 633 34.24 27.77 -2.70
CA VAL A 633 35.25 28.83 -2.80
C VAL A 633 35.63 29.37 -1.42
N ILE A 634 34.68 29.50 -0.49
CA ILE A 634 34.95 29.91 0.89
C ILE A 634 35.83 28.88 1.62
N GLU A 635 35.54 27.59 1.47
CA GLU A 635 36.32 26.49 2.04
C GLU A 635 37.75 26.47 1.47
N GLU A 636 37.91 26.68 0.16
CA GLU A 636 39.23 26.83 -0.48
C GLU A 636 40.01 28.02 0.13
N LEU A 637 39.37 29.18 0.34
CA LEU A 637 39.99 30.36 0.93
C LEU A 637 40.36 30.18 2.42
N GLN A 638 39.55 29.43 3.17
CA GLN A 638 39.87 29.05 4.55
C GLN A 638 41.06 28.11 4.61
N ALA A 639 41.10 27.09 3.73
CA ALA A 639 42.21 26.15 3.65
C ALA A 639 43.52 26.87 3.26
N MET A 640 43.45 27.94 2.46
CA MET A 640 44.58 28.80 2.13
C MET A 640 44.98 29.77 3.25
N GLY A 641 44.21 29.88 4.34
CA GLY A 641 44.47 30.84 5.43
C GLY A 641 44.12 32.29 5.09
N VAL A 642 43.37 32.53 4.01
CA VAL A 642 43.00 33.89 3.56
C VAL A 642 41.90 34.46 4.44
N ILE A 643 41.00 33.61 4.94
CA ILE A 643 39.87 33.99 5.78
C ILE A 643 39.73 33.05 6.98
N VAL A 644 39.18 33.55 8.08
CA VAL A 644 38.86 32.80 9.30
C VAL A 644 37.35 32.86 9.56
N ALA A 645 36.73 31.72 9.90
CA ALA A 645 35.32 31.68 10.31
C ALA A 645 35.16 31.93 11.81
N ASP A 646 34.15 32.71 12.15
CA ASP A 646 33.57 32.83 13.48
C ASP A 646 32.16 32.24 13.46
N ASP A 647 32.00 31.09 14.12
CA ASP A 647 30.75 30.33 14.25
C ASP A 647 30.01 30.60 15.57
N SER A 648 30.40 31.63 16.32
CA SER A 648 29.78 31.95 17.62
C SER A 648 28.32 32.44 17.52
N ALA A 649 27.88 32.84 16.32
CA ALA A 649 26.53 33.31 16.02
C ALA A 649 25.72 32.31 15.17
N SER A 650 24.41 32.53 15.02
CA SER A 650 23.52 31.70 14.18
C SER A 650 23.83 31.75 12.68
N THR A 651 24.81 32.57 12.26
CA THR A 651 25.32 32.65 10.89
C THR A 651 26.82 32.84 10.96
N THR A 652 27.58 31.97 10.30
CA THR A 652 29.04 32.06 10.21
C THR A 652 29.46 33.39 9.58
N VAL A 653 30.30 34.13 10.30
CA VAL A 653 30.94 35.36 9.81
C VAL A 653 32.38 35.05 9.46
N TYR A 654 32.79 35.38 8.24
CA TYR A 654 34.16 35.21 7.76
C TYR A 654 34.89 36.54 7.86
N SER A 655 36.11 36.51 8.38
CA SER A 655 37.01 37.67 8.47
C SER A 655 38.26 37.42 7.63
N ILE A 656 38.67 38.42 6.84
CA ILE A 656 39.90 38.37 6.05
C ILE A 656 41.10 38.48 7.00
N ASP A 657 42.03 37.52 6.90
CA ASP A 657 43.20 37.39 7.79
C ASP A 657 44.52 37.66 7.03
N ASP A 658 44.97 36.74 6.16
CA ASP A 658 46.20 36.90 5.36
C ASP A 658 45.92 37.00 3.85
N LEU A 659 45.92 38.22 3.31
CA LEU A 659 45.76 38.43 1.86
C LEU A 659 46.97 37.97 1.04
N GLU A 660 48.17 37.94 1.62
CA GLU A 660 49.38 37.51 0.90
C GLU A 660 49.32 36.02 0.54
N ALA A 661 48.50 35.24 1.26
CA ALA A 661 48.24 33.84 0.94
C ALA A 661 47.57 33.65 -0.44
N LEU A 662 46.87 34.66 -0.98
CA LEU A 662 46.33 34.63 -2.34
C LEU A 662 47.40 34.68 -3.42
N ASP A 663 48.58 35.22 -3.10
CA ASP A 663 49.68 35.43 -4.05
C ASP A 663 50.72 34.29 -4.01
N ARG A 664 50.65 33.42 -2.97
CA ARG A 664 51.56 32.29 -2.76
C ARG A 664 51.15 31.01 -3.50
N THR A 665 49.92 30.95 -3.99
CA THR A 665 49.35 29.77 -4.65
C THR A 665 49.03 30.09 -6.11
N PRO A 666 49.69 29.46 -7.11
CA PRO A 666 49.26 29.63 -8.50
C PRO A 666 47.85 29.05 -8.65
N VAL A 667 46.92 29.85 -9.17
CA VAL A 667 45.58 29.38 -9.54
C VAL A 667 45.77 28.29 -10.59
N GLY A 668 45.53 27.03 -10.22
CA GLY A 668 45.67 25.87 -11.12
C GLY A 668 44.88 26.08 -12.42
N VAL A 669 45.54 25.79 -13.54
CA VAL A 669 44.96 25.71 -14.90
C VAL A 669 43.91 24.62 -14.94
#